data_AF-A0A8J7ZPA4-F1
#
_entry.id   AF-A0A8J7ZPA4-F1
#
_cell.length_a   1.000
_cell.length_b   1.000
_cell.length_c   1.000
_cell.angle_alpha   90.00
_cell.angle_beta   90.00
_cell.angle_gamma   90.00
#
_symmetry.space_group_name_H-M   'P 1'
#
loop_
_entity.id
_entity.type
_entity.pdbx_description
1 polymer ?
#
loop_
_entity_poly.entity_id
_entity_poly.type
_entity_poly.pdbx_seq_one_letter_code
_entity_poly.pdbx_strand_id
1 'polypeptide(L)'
;MTDDQAATIGQELEVDGEFQVDDQGVLQYIDPEAYMPIPARDVEPRETEDEDETEQYDPSMAMDFQALSQQPEPPNPDELGERLLQALEAAEALPDDPLQFERTASNASIEVASADDGSREFERRLDTAFYLTPSFDGIRLEGPGAKIRSRASNSGEGTVIGDVRHSFRQVEPGPEIELTPPEEVVERYGRAVNQLVDGEIVELAEPRLTYLAPELRRVNDNPVGEGTNEVQALVPHYSVGGTVRIKNDEAEEPVEVELLREYVPATTDDEFVPVVEVSANAEGDRVDASVDVEGGQPPYKVEWNLSQGSLGLDPATTGDPPEISETITAREAIEETTITAEVTDANGVTVSAQQRLTVAVEPELSVAAGASGRLFGSRPHATRTGSISGPADASARTDTNVPGTVDVGTETAIWPNWASGFIREARIAGVSRNNTWTGNSVWEKDFRSPTDDNVGVDTADLVFASGHGMPRGWTVENPNHDDKWIWHTNADGDWGDFDIEWLALMSCNVLAPDDGSCGSCNGLSVFDRWRQEFDGLHQFQGFRTLGWRVPGFPDAYGRYVFGNWFFPGLPLRKAWFLAVDNYQPAYDTDQNWRVRGAVMYTADSEGRSCFNDHFHGEGPVGPDIPLGQSRWICYVIGGVGGG
;
A
#
# COMPACT_ATOMS: atom_id res chain seq x y z
N MET A 1 7.70 24.19 -3.95
CA MET A 1 9.13 24.54 -3.89
C MET A 1 9.65 24.82 -5.29
N THR A 2 10.74 25.59 -5.42
CA THR A 2 11.46 25.81 -6.68
C THR A 2 12.77 25.01 -6.73
N ASP A 3 13.35 24.80 -7.92
CA ASP A 3 14.64 24.12 -8.08
C ASP A 3 15.77 24.80 -7.29
N ASP A 4 15.76 26.14 -7.19
CA ASP A 4 16.77 26.89 -6.43
C ASP A 4 16.67 26.63 -4.91
N GLN A 5 15.44 26.52 -4.39
CA GLN A 5 15.21 26.15 -2.99
C GLN A 5 15.66 24.71 -2.72
N ALA A 6 15.36 23.79 -3.64
CA ALA A 6 15.80 22.40 -3.55
C ALA A 6 17.32 22.27 -3.55
N ALA A 7 18.01 22.99 -4.45
CA ALA A 7 19.46 23.02 -4.50
C ALA A 7 20.08 23.59 -3.21
N THR A 8 19.44 24.60 -2.62
CA THR A 8 19.86 25.17 -1.33
C THR A 8 19.71 24.14 -0.20
N ILE A 9 18.58 23.42 -0.14
CA ILE A 9 18.39 22.33 0.83
C ILE A 9 19.47 21.26 0.66
N GLY A 10 19.74 20.83 -0.58
CA GLY A 10 20.77 19.83 -0.85
C GLY A 10 22.17 20.26 -0.43
N GLN A 11 22.51 21.54 -0.67
CA GLN A 11 23.79 22.10 -0.24
C GLN A 11 23.93 22.10 1.28
N GLU A 12 22.91 22.55 2.02
CA GLU A 12 22.93 22.61 3.49
C GLU A 12 22.91 21.22 4.13
N LEU A 13 22.29 20.24 3.46
CA LEU A 13 22.30 18.84 3.90
C LEU A 13 23.55 18.07 3.47
N GLU A 14 24.46 18.71 2.72
CA GLU A 14 25.69 18.10 2.19
C GLU A 14 25.41 16.85 1.35
N VAL A 15 24.40 16.92 0.47
CA VAL A 15 23.98 15.83 -0.40
C VAL A 15 24.48 16.05 -1.82
N ASP A 16 25.26 15.10 -2.34
CA ASP A 16 25.87 15.15 -3.68
C ASP A 16 24.93 14.67 -4.81
N GLY A 17 23.66 14.40 -4.51
CA GLY A 17 22.65 13.91 -5.45
C GLY A 17 21.68 14.99 -5.98
N GLU A 18 20.97 14.65 -7.06
CA GLU A 18 19.94 15.53 -7.63
C GLU A 18 18.66 15.48 -6.78
N PHE A 19 18.32 16.61 -6.16
CA PHE A 19 17.00 16.81 -5.60
C PHE A 19 16.02 17.02 -6.73
N GLN A 20 14.97 16.20 -6.78
CA GLN A 20 13.93 16.36 -7.76
C GLN A 20 12.80 17.18 -7.17
N VAL A 21 12.40 18.20 -7.93
CA VAL A 21 11.19 18.96 -7.66
C VAL A 21 10.23 18.66 -8.81
N ASP A 22 9.05 18.16 -8.48
CA ASP A 22 8.02 17.95 -9.49
C ASP A 22 7.39 19.28 -9.94
N ASP A 23 6.52 19.22 -10.94
CA ASP A 23 5.85 20.40 -11.48
C ASP A 23 4.90 21.11 -10.48
N GLN A 24 4.68 20.52 -9.30
CA GLN A 24 3.88 21.06 -8.19
C GLN A 24 4.75 21.57 -7.05
N GLY A 25 6.06 21.46 -7.18
CA GLY A 25 6.98 21.89 -6.15
C GLY A 25 7.13 20.91 -5.00
N VAL A 26 6.76 19.64 -5.17
CA VAL A 26 7.12 18.57 -4.25
C VAL A 26 8.58 18.24 -4.44
N LEU A 27 9.35 18.33 -3.36
CA LEU A 27 10.73 17.87 -3.31
C LEU A 27 10.77 16.41 -2.85
N GLN A 28 11.45 15.57 -3.64
CA GLN A 28 11.83 14.22 -3.25
C GLN A 28 13.31 14.01 -3.57
N TYR A 29 14.05 13.54 -2.57
CA TYR A 29 15.38 12.97 -2.70
C TYR A 29 15.39 11.60 -2.02
N ILE A 30 16.00 10.61 -2.65
CA ILE A 30 16.22 9.27 -2.08
C ILE A 30 17.58 8.82 -2.55
N ASP A 31 18.43 8.43 -1.61
CA ASP A 31 19.63 7.64 -1.84
C ASP A 31 19.28 6.16 -1.63
N PRO A 32 19.21 5.36 -2.70
CA PRO A 32 18.91 3.94 -2.57
C PRO A 32 19.90 3.19 -1.67
N GLU A 33 21.16 3.60 -1.57
CA GLU A 33 22.15 2.91 -0.72
C GLU A 33 22.01 3.31 0.76
N ALA A 34 21.64 4.56 1.04
CA ALA A 34 21.54 5.07 2.41
C ALA A 34 20.12 5.04 3.00
N TYR A 35 19.06 4.80 2.22
CA TYR A 35 17.68 4.61 2.69
C TYR A 35 17.48 3.20 3.27
N MET A 36 17.28 3.10 4.59
CA MET A 36 17.17 1.83 5.33
C MET A 36 18.24 0.80 4.91
N PRO A 37 19.53 1.14 5.13
CA PRO A 37 20.65 0.39 4.56
C PRO A 37 20.78 -0.98 5.21
N ILE A 38 20.95 -2.00 4.37
CA ILE A 38 21.29 -3.36 4.81
C ILE A 38 22.61 -3.72 4.12
N PRO A 39 23.71 -3.90 4.88
CA PRO A 39 25.01 -4.24 4.32
C PRO A 39 24.95 -5.53 3.51
N ALA A 40 25.56 -5.48 2.34
CA ALA A 40 25.63 -6.59 1.40
C ALA A 40 27.09 -6.84 1.00
N ARG A 41 27.40 -8.08 0.62
CA ARG A 41 28.74 -8.52 0.22
C ARG A 41 28.65 -9.41 -1.01
N ASP A 42 29.73 -9.45 -1.78
CA ASP A 42 29.77 -10.33 -2.93
C ASP A 42 29.78 -11.82 -2.51
N VAL A 43 29.09 -12.66 -3.28
CA VAL A 43 29.11 -14.13 -3.25
C VAL A 43 29.27 -14.68 -4.65
N GLU A 44 29.78 -15.92 -4.74
CA GLU A 44 29.82 -16.62 -6.02
C GLU A 44 28.38 -16.84 -6.52
N PRO A 45 28.07 -16.45 -7.76
CA PRO A 45 26.76 -16.69 -8.35
C PRO A 45 26.44 -18.17 -8.34
N ARG A 46 25.19 -18.49 -8.02
CA ARG A 46 24.65 -19.84 -8.15
C ARG A 46 23.74 -19.88 -9.37
N GLU A 47 23.86 -20.93 -10.18
CA GLU A 47 22.79 -21.26 -11.13
C GLU A 47 21.62 -21.81 -10.30
N THR A 48 20.56 -21.03 -10.21
CA THR A 48 19.26 -21.47 -9.71
C THR A 48 18.36 -21.70 -10.92
N GLU A 49 17.65 -22.84 -10.92
CA GLU A 49 16.48 -22.99 -11.77
C GLU A 49 15.36 -22.29 -11.01
N ASP A 50 14.93 -21.14 -11.53
CA ASP A 50 13.66 -20.49 -11.20
C ASP A 50 12.57 -21.20 -12.03
N GLU A 51 11.37 -21.33 -11.48
CA GLU A 51 10.21 -21.96 -12.12
C GLU A 51 9.77 -21.27 -13.42
N ASP A 52 10.22 -20.03 -13.61
CA ASP A 52 10.06 -19.24 -14.83
C ASP A 52 10.93 -19.66 -16.02
N GLU A 53 11.82 -20.66 -15.86
CA GLU A 53 12.86 -21.05 -16.84
C GLU A 53 13.70 -19.86 -17.35
N THR A 54 13.71 -18.73 -16.64
CA THR A 54 14.64 -17.64 -16.89
C THR A 54 15.97 -17.98 -16.21
N GLU A 55 17.09 -17.85 -16.91
CA GLU A 55 18.41 -17.87 -16.26
C GLU A 55 18.51 -16.62 -15.37
N GLN A 56 17.92 -16.67 -14.18
CA GLN A 56 18.24 -15.74 -13.13
C GLN A 56 19.57 -16.18 -12.53
N TYR A 57 20.62 -15.43 -12.88
CA TYR A 57 21.80 -15.46 -12.05
C TYR A 57 21.38 -14.90 -10.70
N ASP A 58 21.35 -15.77 -9.68
CA ASP A 58 21.36 -15.35 -8.28
C ASP A 58 22.30 -14.16 -8.18
N PRO A 59 21.81 -12.98 -7.74
CA PRO A 59 22.64 -11.80 -7.67
C PRO A 59 23.89 -12.19 -6.90
N SER A 60 25.05 -11.75 -7.37
CA SER A 60 26.33 -12.04 -6.72
C SER A 60 26.44 -11.40 -5.33
N MET A 61 25.34 -11.18 -4.61
CA MET A 61 25.19 -10.36 -3.43
C MET A 61 24.44 -11.13 -2.35
N ALA A 62 25.05 -11.24 -1.18
CA ALA A 62 24.46 -11.78 0.03
C ALA A 62 24.39 -10.69 1.11
N MET A 63 23.44 -10.80 2.03
CA MET A 63 23.46 -10.01 3.26
C MET A 63 24.76 -10.26 4.04
N ASP A 64 25.41 -9.19 4.47
CA ASP A 64 26.54 -9.26 5.38
C ASP A 64 26.04 -9.16 6.82
N PHE A 65 25.59 -10.29 7.38
CA PHE A 65 25.12 -10.37 8.77
C PHE A 65 26.17 -9.93 9.79
N GLN A 66 27.46 -10.12 9.49
CA GLN A 66 28.53 -9.67 10.38
C GLN A 66 28.60 -8.14 10.38
N ALA A 67 28.66 -7.50 9.21
CA ALA A 67 28.67 -6.05 9.07
C ALA A 67 27.39 -5.43 9.63
N LEU A 68 26.22 -6.02 9.34
CA LEU A 68 24.94 -5.59 9.88
C LEU A 68 24.94 -5.64 11.40
N SER A 69 25.40 -6.74 12.02
CA SER A 69 25.51 -6.85 13.48
C SER A 69 26.51 -5.86 14.10
N GLN A 70 27.36 -5.21 13.32
CA GLN A 70 28.36 -4.24 13.77
C GLN A 70 28.09 -2.82 13.26
N GLN A 71 26.95 -2.61 12.60
CA GLN A 71 26.58 -1.33 12.03
C GLN A 71 26.55 -0.24 13.12
N PRO A 72 27.09 0.96 12.85
CA PRO A 72 27.01 2.07 13.78
C PRO A 72 25.57 2.41 14.15
N GLU A 73 25.36 2.91 15.36
CA GLU A 73 24.07 3.48 15.74
C GLU A 73 23.71 4.63 14.78
N PRO A 74 22.43 4.76 14.38
CA PRO A 74 21.96 5.87 13.57
C PRO A 74 22.24 7.25 14.16
N PRO A 75 22.21 8.32 13.35
CA PRO A 75 22.42 9.68 13.83
C PRO A 75 21.40 10.09 14.88
N ASN A 76 21.79 11.02 15.75
CA ASN A 76 20.90 11.58 16.76
C ASN A 76 19.73 12.31 16.08
N PRO A 77 18.47 12.04 16.48
CA PRO A 77 17.30 12.67 15.88
C PRO A 77 17.24 14.18 16.04
N ASP A 78 17.72 14.73 17.16
CA ASP A 78 17.74 16.17 17.40
C ASP A 78 18.74 16.87 16.47
N GLU A 79 19.93 16.29 16.29
CA GLU A 79 20.95 16.81 15.37
C GLU A 79 20.47 16.75 13.91
N LEU A 80 19.83 15.64 13.51
CA LEU A 80 19.22 15.51 12.18
C LEU A 80 18.10 16.53 11.97
N GLY A 81 17.25 16.73 12.99
CA GLY A 81 16.17 17.70 12.96
C GLY A 81 16.67 19.15 12.87
N GLU A 82 17.71 19.50 13.61
CA GLU A 82 18.34 20.82 13.52
C GLU A 82 18.95 21.06 12.14
N ARG A 83 19.61 20.06 11.54
CA ARG A 83 20.12 20.16 10.16
C ARG A 83 19.01 20.38 9.14
N LEU A 84 17.91 19.62 9.22
CA LEU A 84 16.77 19.81 8.33
C LEU A 84 16.16 21.20 8.48
N LEU A 85 15.96 21.66 9.73
CA LEU A 85 15.40 22.98 9.99
C LEU A 85 16.28 24.10 9.43
N GLN A 86 17.61 24.02 9.62
CA GLN A 86 18.54 24.99 9.06
C GLN A 86 18.50 25.01 7.52
N ALA A 87 18.44 23.83 6.90
CA ALA A 87 18.33 23.72 5.44
C ALA A 87 17.02 24.34 4.92
N LEU A 88 15.90 24.09 5.59
CA LEU A 88 14.61 24.68 5.24
C LEU A 88 14.55 26.20 5.50
N GLU A 89 15.18 26.69 6.57
CA GLU A 89 15.32 28.12 6.84
C GLU A 89 16.15 28.82 5.76
N ALA A 90 17.30 28.25 5.41
CA ALA A 90 18.19 28.79 4.38
C ALA A 90 17.51 28.86 3.00
N ALA A 91 16.65 27.90 2.69
CA ALA A 91 15.88 27.84 1.46
C ALA A 91 14.56 28.64 1.49
N GLU A 92 14.24 29.33 2.60
CA GLU A 92 12.95 30.00 2.80
C GLU A 92 11.76 29.04 2.52
N ALA A 93 11.90 27.79 2.96
CA ALA A 93 11.00 26.67 2.68
C ALA A 93 10.26 26.16 3.93
N LEU A 94 10.49 26.81 5.08
CA LEU A 94 9.64 26.59 6.25
C LEU A 94 8.26 27.20 6.02
N PRO A 95 7.19 26.58 6.53
CA PRO A 95 5.88 27.20 6.46
C PRO A 95 5.78 28.44 7.35
N ASP A 96 4.94 29.38 6.94
CA ASP A 96 4.76 30.66 7.63
C ASP A 96 3.75 30.55 8.81
N ASP A 97 3.72 31.58 9.67
CA ASP A 97 2.66 31.79 10.67
C ASP A 97 1.29 31.82 9.96
N PRO A 98 0.25 31.10 10.44
CA PRO A 98 0.06 30.59 11.81
C PRO A 98 0.37 29.10 12.04
N LEU A 99 1.12 28.46 11.15
CA LEU A 99 1.38 27.03 11.27
C LEU A 99 2.35 26.70 12.40
N GLN A 100 2.05 25.61 13.10
CA GLN A 100 2.90 25.02 14.12
C GLN A 100 3.41 23.66 13.65
N PHE A 101 4.55 23.22 14.21
CA PHE A 101 5.16 21.94 13.86
C PHE A 101 5.37 21.09 15.09
N GLU A 102 4.81 19.90 15.07
CA GLU A 102 5.24 18.83 15.95
C GLU A 102 6.49 18.17 15.36
N ARG A 103 7.52 18.05 16.19
CA ARG A 103 8.78 17.40 15.84
C ARG A 103 8.74 15.97 16.34
N THR A 104 8.88 15.01 15.44
CA THR A 104 9.00 13.60 15.82
C THR A 104 10.16 12.97 15.08
N ALA A 105 10.75 11.95 15.67
CA ALA A 105 11.68 11.07 14.98
C ALA A 105 11.17 9.63 15.00
N SER A 106 11.75 8.76 14.18
CA SER A 106 11.57 7.29 14.11
C SER A 106 12.88 6.61 13.73
N ASN A 107 13.13 5.40 14.20
CA ASN A 107 14.16 4.53 13.63
C ASN A 107 13.52 3.42 12.80
N ALA A 108 14.10 3.11 11.63
CA ALA A 108 13.93 1.78 11.06
C ALA A 108 14.82 0.79 11.81
N SER A 109 14.38 -0.45 11.94
CA SER A 109 15.16 -1.52 12.55
C SER A 109 14.97 -2.84 11.82
N ILE A 110 15.93 -3.74 12.03
CA ILE A 110 15.87 -5.13 11.60
C ILE A 110 16.06 -6.05 12.80
N GLU A 111 15.20 -7.04 12.94
CA GLU A 111 15.36 -8.18 13.82
C GLU A 111 15.75 -9.40 12.97
N VAL A 112 16.77 -10.14 13.41
CA VAL A 112 17.23 -11.38 12.76
C VAL A 112 17.02 -12.52 13.74
N ALA A 113 16.35 -13.57 13.26
CA ALA A 113 16.08 -14.80 14.00
C ALA A 113 16.52 -16.04 13.22
N SER A 114 16.69 -17.15 13.93
CA SER A 114 16.92 -18.45 13.33
C SER A 114 15.67 -18.92 12.57
N ALA A 115 15.84 -19.35 11.32
CA ALA A 115 14.73 -19.91 10.54
C ALA A 115 14.21 -21.25 11.12
N ASP A 116 15.08 -22.00 11.80
CA ASP A 116 14.75 -23.32 12.39
C ASP A 116 13.64 -23.24 13.45
N ASP A 117 13.70 -22.22 14.31
CA ASP A 117 12.88 -22.15 15.53
C ASP A 117 12.40 -20.74 15.89
N GLY A 118 12.65 -19.73 15.05
CA GLY A 118 12.25 -18.34 15.31
C GLY A 118 13.04 -17.67 16.44
N SER A 119 14.07 -18.30 17.00
CA SER A 119 14.83 -17.72 18.10
C SER A 119 15.64 -16.50 17.64
N ARG A 120 15.41 -15.37 18.32
CA ARG A 120 16.07 -14.09 17.99
C ARG A 120 17.57 -14.16 18.22
N GLU A 121 18.35 -13.81 17.19
CA GLU A 121 19.81 -13.76 17.24
C GLU A 121 20.29 -12.33 17.57
N PHE A 122 19.79 -11.31 16.87
CA PHE A 122 20.10 -9.90 17.15
C PHE A 122 19.06 -8.93 16.57
N GLU A 123 19.15 -7.66 16.96
CA GLU A 123 18.39 -6.55 16.38
C GLU A 123 19.31 -5.35 16.15
N ARG A 124 19.10 -4.60 15.06
CA ARG A 124 19.84 -3.37 14.78
C ARG A 124 18.92 -2.27 14.28
N ARG A 125 19.22 -1.03 14.67
CA ARG A 125 18.62 0.16 14.05
C ARG A 125 19.38 0.48 12.77
N LEU A 126 18.66 0.75 11.69
CA LEU A 126 19.22 0.96 10.35
C LEU A 126 19.50 2.44 10.08
N ASP A 127 18.58 3.30 10.51
CA ASP A 127 18.60 4.74 10.26
C ASP A 127 17.74 5.51 11.28
N THR A 128 17.77 6.84 11.19
CA THR A 128 16.87 7.76 11.89
C THR A 128 16.14 8.61 10.86
N ALA A 129 14.82 8.70 10.95
CA ALA A 129 14.02 9.69 10.24
C ALA A 129 13.48 10.73 11.22
N PHE A 130 13.52 12.00 10.82
CA PHE A 130 12.97 13.13 11.52
C PHE A 130 11.85 13.76 10.68
N TYR A 131 10.72 14.04 11.32
CA TYR A 131 9.49 14.55 10.69
C TYR A 131 9.09 15.87 11.34
N LEU A 132 8.62 16.79 10.50
CA LEU A 132 7.86 17.97 10.92
C LEU A 132 6.40 17.73 10.52
N THR A 133 5.53 17.57 11.51
CA THR A 133 4.09 17.41 11.27
C THR A 133 3.41 18.77 11.44
N PRO A 134 2.90 19.40 10.36
CA PRO A 134 2.21 20.67 10.46
C PRO A 134 0.89 20.55 11.23
N SER A 135 0.54 21.60 11.96
CA SER A 135 -0.79 21.81 12.53
C SER A 135 -1.23 23.26 12.39
N PHE A 136 -2.53 23.44 12.26
CA PHE A 136 -3.21 24.73 12.19
C PHE A 136 -4.21 24.81 13.34
N ASP A 137 -4.04 25.79 14.23
CA ASP A 137 -4.84 25.96 15.46
C ASP A 137 -4.98 24.67 16.32
N GLY A 138 -3.89 23.91 16.41
CA GLY A 138 -3.85 22.64 17.15
C GLY A 138 -4.45 21.43 16.42
N ILE A 139 -5.02 21.61 15.21
CA ILE A 139 -5.51 20.52 14.35
C ILE A 139 -4.40 20.13 13.39
N ARG A 140 -4.03 18.84 13.35
CA ARG A 140 -2.95 18.34 12.49
C ARG A 140 -3.35 18.36 11.01
N LEU A 141 -2.34 18.50 10.16
CA LEU A 141 -2.46 18.27 8.71
C LEU A 141 -1.83 16.90 8.42
N GLU A 142 -2.61 16.01 7.82
CA GLU A 142 -2.23 14.62 7.54
C GLU A 142 -2.34 14.30 6.05
N GLY A 143 -1.60 13.31 5.56
CA GLY A 143 -1.63 12.89 4.17
C GLY A 143 -0.43 13.35 3.34
N PRO A 144 -0.39 12.97 2.04
CA PRO A 144 0.79 13.10 1.20
C PRO A 144 1.16 14.55 0.86
N GLY A 145 0.24 15.51 0.95
CA GLY A 145 0.52 16.94 0.75
C GLY A 145 0.87 17.72 2.01
N ALA A 146 1.24 17.02 3.09
CA ALA A 146 1.71 17.62 4.35
C ALA A 146 2.98 16.94 4.90
N LYS A 147 3.83 16.39 4.02
CA LYS A 147 5.03 15.63 4.44
C LYS A 147 6.29 16.49 4.38
N ILE A 148 6.94 16.65 5.52
CA ILE A 148 8.26 17.25 5.64
C ILE A 148 9.13 16.32 6.48
N ARG A 149 10.18 15.74 5.87
CA ARG A 149 11.08 14.82 6.58
C ARG A 149 12.51 14.85 6.04
N SER A 150 13.43 14.38 6.86
CA SER A 150 14.73 13.88 6.43
C SER A 150 15.03 12.56 7.15
N ARG A 151 15.67 11.63 6.44
CA ARG A 151 16.11 10.34 6.95
C ARG A 151 17.60 10.19 6.68
N ALA A 152 18.32 9.69 7.67
CA ALA A 152 19.76 9.54 7.59
C ALA A 152 20.26 8.31 8.34
N SER A 153 21.32 7.71 7.83
CA SER A 153 22.04 6.60 8.45
C SER A 153 23.49 7.02 8.75
N ASN A 154 24.16 6.30 9.64
CA ASN A 154 25.60 6.49 9.87
C ASN A 154 26.38 5.41 9.12
N SER A 155 27.34 5.84 8.30
CA SER A 155 28.35 4.99 7.69
C SER A 155 29.67 5.10 8.45
N GLY A 156 30.68 4.31 8.06
CA GLY A 156 32.04 4.46 8.60
C GLY A 156 32.69 5.82 8.31
N GLU A 157 32.10 6.62 7.42
CA GLU A 157 32.61 7.92 6.97
C GLU A 157 31.84 9.11 7.56
N GLY A 158 30.63 8.90 8.11
CA GLY A 158 29.82 9.95 8.71
C GLY A 158 28.32 9.71 8.57
N THR A 159 27.51 10.74 8.82
CA THR A 159 26.07 10.70 8.61
C THR A 159 25.76 10.95 7.12
N VAL A 160 25.04 10.02 6.50
CA VAL A 160 24.61 10.09 5.10
C VAL A 160 23.09 10.27 5.06
N ILE A 161 22.61 11.26 4.31
CA ILE A 161 21.18 11.48 4.11
C ILE A 161 20.67 10.41 3.14
N GLY A 162 19.76 9.57 3.61
CA GLY A 162 19.09 8.54 2.83
C GLY A 162 17.87 9.06 2.08
N ASP A 163 17.19 10.09 2.59
CA ASP A 163 15.98 10.61 1.98
C ASP A 163 15.59 11.99 2.54
N VAL A 164 15.00 12.82 1.67
CA VAL A 164 14.38 14.10 2.03
C VAL A 164 13.06 14.22 1.29
N ARG A 165 12.00 14.58 2.03
CA ARG A 165 10.68 14.88 1.47
C ARG A 165 10.25 16.28 1.90
N HIS A 166 9.76 17.07 0.95
CA HIS A 166 8.96 18.26 1.23
C HIS A 166 7.80 18.33 0.24
N SER A 167 6.62 17.92 0.70
CA SER A 167 5.34 18.12 0.03
C SER A 167 4.44 18.89 0.97
N PHE A 168 4.53 20.21 0.92
CA PHE A 168 3.75 21.10 1.75
C PHE A 168 3.33 22.35 0.97
N ARG A 169 2.13 22.87 1.27
CA ARG A 169 1.57 24.10 0.70
C ARG A 169 1.30 25.11 1.80
N GLN A 170 1.62 26.38 1.58
CA GLN A 170 1.19 27.44 2.51
C GLN A 170 -0.34 27.43 2.62
N VAL A 171 -0.84 27.64 3.83
CA VAL A 171 -2.28 27.71 4.09
C VAL A 171 -2.63 28.98 4.84
N GLU A 172 -3.83 29.48 4.61
CA GLU A 172 -4.42 30.60 5.35
C GLU A 172 -5.79 30.20 5.89
N PRO A 173 -6.30 30.87 6.94
CA PRO A 173 -7.64 30.59 7.46
C PRO A 173 -8.70 30.74 6.37
N GLY A 174 -9.48 29.67 6.16
CA GLY A 174 -10.67 29.67 5.30
C GLY A 174 -11.91 30.26 5.98
N PRO A 175 -13.08 30.14 5.33
CA PRO A 175 -14.35 30.51 5.96
C PRO A 175 -14.67 29.61 7.17
N GLU A 176 -15.46 30.14 8.11
CA GLU A 176 -16.01 29.34 9.19
C GLU A 176 -17.09 28.40 8.64
N ILE A 177 -16.98 27.11 8.95
CA ILE A 177 -17.94 26.08 8.54
C ILE A 177 -18.52 25.35 9.76
N GLU A 178 -19.74 24.85 9.62
CA GLU A 178 -20.37 24.03 10.65
C GLU A 178 -19.83 22.59 10.57
N LEU A 179 -19.33 22.10 11.70
CA LEU A 179 -18.87 20.72 11.80
C LEU A 179 -20.06 19.80 12.13
N THR A 180 -20.11 18.66 11.45
CA THR A 180 -21.00 17.56 11.84
C THR A 180 -20.62 17.07 13.23
N PRO A 181 -21.58 16.91 14.17
CA PRO A 181 -21.27 16.43 15.50
C PRO A 181 -20.58 15.05 15.45
N PRO A 182 -19.48 14.82 16.21
CA PRO A 182 -18.74 13.56 16.19
C PRO A 182 -19.62 12.32 16.42
N GLU A 183 -20.62 12.40 17.29
CA GLU A 183 -21.55 11.31 17.57
C GLU A 183 -22.34 10.86 16.35
N GLU A 184 -22.69 11.79 15.46
CA GLU A 184 -23.40 11.49 14.23
C GLU A 184 -22.48 10.81 13.21
N VAL A 185 -21.21 11.23 13.17
CA VAL A 185 -20.17 10.60 12.33
C VAL A 185 -19.93 9.15 12.78
N VAL A 186 -19.80 8.91 14.09
CA VAL A 186 -19.66 7.55 14.65
C VAL A 186 -20.88 6.69 14.32
N GLU A 187 -22.09 7.24 14.46
CA GLU A 187 -23.32 6.49 14.14
C GLU A 187 -23.40 6.11 12.66
N ARG A 188 -23.04 7.03 11.75
CA ARG A 188 -23.00 6.77 10.31
C ARG A 188 -21.92 5.73 9.97
N TYR A 189 -20.71 5.89 10.51
CA TYR A 189 -19.60 4.96 10.31
C TYR A 189 -19.94 3.56 10.83
N GLY A 190 -20.46 3.46 12.06
CA GLY A 190 -20.88 2.18 12.63
C GLY A 190 -22.00 1.49 11.84
N ARG A 191 -22.91 2.23 11.20
CA ARG A 191 -23.87 1.63 10.27
C ARG A 191 -23.22 1.06 9.02
N ALA A 192 -22.22 1.75 8.46
CA ALA A 192 -21.48 1.26 7.29
C ALA A 192 -20.68 -0.01 7.64
N VAL A 193 -19.95 0.00 8.76
CA VAL A 193 -19.23 -1.17 9.26
C VAL A 193 -20.14 -2.38 9.45
N ASN A 194 -21.31 -2.21 10.08
CA ASN A 194 -22.29 -3.31 10.27
C ASN A 194 -22.89 -3.85 8.96
N GLN A 195 -22.76 -3.13 7.84
CA GLN A 195 -23.20 -3.63 6.53
C GLN A 195 -22.11 -4.43 5.82
N LEU A 196 -20.84 -4.17 6.16
CA LEU A 196 -19.68 -4.78 5.51
C LEU A 196 -19.16 -5.99 6.30
N VAL A 197 -19.17 -5.91 7.63
CA VAL A 197 -18.61 -6.94 8.49
C VAL A 197 -19.72 -7.76 9.14
N ASP A 198 -19.64 -9.09 9.00
CA ASP A 198 -20.49 -10.06 9.72
C ASP A 198 -20.01 -10.22 11.18
N GLY A 199 -20.12 -9.14 11.97
CA GLY A 199 -19.59 -9.06 13.33
C GLY A 199 -20.36 -8.11 14.24
N GLU A 200 -20.03 -8.14 15.52
CA GLU A 200 -20.51 -7.18 16.52
C GLU A 200 -19.45 -6.10 16.71
N ILE A 201 -19.84 -4.82 16.56
CA ILE A 201 -18.97 -3.71 16.93
C ILE A 201 -18.70 -3.76 18.45
N VAL A 202 -17.43 -3.89 18.84
CA VAL A 202 -17.02 -3.87 20.25
C VAL A 202 -16.89 -2.43 20.71
N GLU A 203 -16.12 -1.65 19.95
CA GLU A 203 -15.78 -0.28 20.28
C GLU A 203 -15.52 0.49 18.99
N LEU A 204 -16.10 1.68 18.87
CA LEU A 204 -15.69 2.64 17.85
C LEU A 204 -14.79 3.66 18.52
N ALA A 205 -13.67 3.98 17.85
CA ALA A 205 -12.75 5.00 18.33
C ALA A 205 -13.45 6.38 18.31
N GLU A 206 -13.08 7.24 19.25
CA GLU A 206 -13.53 8.64 19.23
C GLU A 206 -13.03 9.31 17.94
N PRO A 207 -13.90 9.99 17.16
CA PRO A 207 -13.47 10.65 15.93
C PRO A 207 -12.46 11.74 16.20
N ARG A 208 -11.32 11.71 15.51
CA ARG A 208 -10.29 12.73 15.63
C ARG A 208 -10.39 13.76 14.51
N LEU A 209 -10.60 15.02 14.87
CA LEU A 209 -10.58 16.12 13.90
C LEU A 209 -9.15 16.33 13.36
N THR A 210 -9.02 16.40 12.05
CA THR A 210 -7.76 16.59 11.32
C THR A 210 -8.02 17.34 10.00
N TYR A 211 -6.99 17.82 9.34
CA TYR A 211 -7.05 18.27 7.95
C TYR A 211 -6.40 17.23 7.04
N LEU A 212 -7.16 16.63 6.13
CA LEU A 212 -6.59 15.76 5.11
C LEU A 212 -5.99 16.65 4.00
N ALA A 213 -4.67 16.58 3.87
CA ALA A 213 -3.87 17.21 2.84
C ALA A 213 -3.57 16.17 1.72
N PRO A 214 -4.37 16.14 0.64
CA PRO A 214 -4.11 15.24 -0.50
C PRO A 214 -2.81 15.64 -1.21
N GLU A 215 -2.41 14.93 -2.26
CA GLU A 215 -1.29 15.36 -3.12
C GLU A 215 -1.46 16.81 -3.60
N LEU A 216 -0.36 17.51 -3.91
CA LEU A 216 -0.42 18.93 -4.28
C LEU A 216 -1.23 19.17 -5.56
N ARG A 217 -1.21 18.20 -6.49
CA ARG A 217 -2.09 18.14 -7.66
C ARG A 217 -2.61 16.73 -7.85
N ARG A 218 -3.82 16.65 -8.38
CA ARG A 218 -4.41 15.39 -8.85
C ARG A 218 -4.26 15.23 -10.35
N VAL A 219 -3.98 14.02 -10.78
CA VAL A 219 -4.08 13.67 -12.21
C VAL A 219 -5.35 12.85 -12.36
N ASN A 220 -6.21 13.29 -13.28
CA ASN A 220 -7.39 12.53 -13.68
C ASN A 220 -7.52 12.61 -15.21
N ASP A 221 -7.49 11.45 -15.86
CA ASP A 221 -7.62 11.31 -17.32
C ASP A 221 -9.06 11.52 -17.79
N ASN A 222 -10.04 11.25 -16.91
CA ASN A 222 -11.47 11.39 -17.17
C ASN A 222 -12.11 12.37 -16.16
N PRO A 223 -11.76 13.66 -16.21
CA PRO A 223 -12.32 14.65 -15.29
C PRO A 223 -13.81 14.89 -15.55
N VAL A 224 -14.58 14.92 -14.47
CA VAL A 224 -15.97 15.39 -14.48
C VAL A 224 -15.99 16.85 -14.05
N GLY A 225 -16.64 17.71 -14.84
CA GLY A 225 -16.69 19.15 -14.59
C GLY A 225 -15.46 19.93 -15.08
N GLU A 226 -15.60 21.26 -15.16
CA GLU A 226 -14.51 22.17 -15.52
C GLU A 226 -13.89 22.77 -14.25
N GLY A 227 -12.55 22.79 -14.17
CA GLY A 227 -11.86 23.34 -13.00
C GLY A 227 -10.33 23.19 -13.06
N THR A 228 -9.69 23.43 -11.93
CA THR A 228 -8.25 23.21 -11.74
C THR A 228 -8.02 21.94 -10.93
N ASN A 229 -7.00 21.16 -11.29
CA ASN A 229 -6.57 19.98 -10.53
C ASN A 229 -5.71 20.33 -9.30
N GLU A 230 -5.47 21.62 -9.07
CA GLU A 230 -4.74 22.14 -7.91
C GLU A 230 -5.69 22.25 -6.72
N VAL A 231 -5.25 21.74 -5.57
CA VAL A 231 -6.00 21.84 -4.31
C VAL A 231 -6.11 23.30 -3.88
N GLN A 232 -7.34 23.79 -3.73
CA GLN A 232 -7.64 25.17 -3.34
C GLN A 232 -8.01 25.30 -1.85
N ALA A 233 -8.55 24.24 -1.24
CA ALA A 233 -8.94 24.24 0.16
C ALA A 233 -8.58 22.91 0.84
N LEU A 234 -8.23 22.97 2.12
CA LEU A 234 -8.15 21.80 2.99
C LEU A 234 -9.41 21.74 3.84
N VAL A 235 -10.25 20.73 3.58
CA VAL A 235 -11.49 20.51 4.30
C VAL A 235 -11.18 19.70 5.57
N PRO A 236 -11.73 20.05 6.75
CA PRO A 236 -11.52 19.24 7.93
C PRO A 236 -12.21 17.88 7.77
N HIS A 237 -11.57 16.85 8.31
CA HIS A 237 -12.04 15.48 8.33
C HIS A 237 -12.02 14.94 9.76
N TYR A 238 -12.86 13.96 10.02
CA TYR A 238 -12.71 13.06 11.14
C TYR A 238 -11.95 11.81 10.71
N SER A 239 -10.89 11.46 11.43
CA SER A 239 -10.33 10.11 11.38
C SER A 239 -11.18 9.20 12.26
N VAL A 240 -11.78 8.18 11.65
CA VAL A 240 -12.67 7.21 12.29
C VAL A 240 -12.08 5.80 12.20
N GLY A 241 -12.51 4.91 13.09
CA GLY A 241 -12.05 3.53 13.15
C GLY A 241 -12.63 2.83 14.37
N GLY A 242 -12.10 1.66 14.71
CA GLY A 242 -12.54 0.92 15.89
C GLY A 242 -12.15 -0.54 15.86
N THR A 243 -12.71 -1.28 16.80
CA THR A 243 -12.54 -2.71 16.96
C THR A 243 -13.89 -3.41 16.78
N VAL A 244 -13.91 -4.39 15.89
CA VAL A 244 -15.05 -5.28 15.67
C VAL A 244 -14.73 -6.65 16.21
N ARG A 245 -15.75 -7.34 16.70
CA ARG A 245 -15.67 -8.73 17.12
C ARG A 245 -16.43 -9.57 16.12
N ILE A 246 -15.68 -10.30 15.33
CA ILE A 246 -16.21 -11.11 14.25
C ILE A 246 -16.36 -12.53 14.77
N LYS A 247 -17.51 -13.14 14.50
CA LYS A 247 -17.73 -14.54 14.84
C LYS A 247 -16.86 -15.38 13.91
N ASN A 248 -16.02 -16.22 14.50
CA ASN A 248 -15.25 -17.21 13.77
C ASN A 248 -15.83 -18.58 14.09
N ASP A 249 -16.22 -19.33 13.06
CA ASP A 249 -16.78 -20.68 13.22
C ASP A 249 -15.70 -21.72 13.60
N GLU A 250 -14.42 -21.42 13.40
CA GLU A 250 -13.28 -22.24 13.82
C GLU A 250 -12.72 -21.88 15.21
N ALA A 251 -12.96 -20.67 15.71
CA ALA A 251 -12.51 -20.26 17.04
C ALA A 251 -13.60 -20.48 18.10
N GLU A 252 -13.21 -20.96 19.28
CA GLU A 252 -14.14 -21.15 20.41
C GLU A 252 -14.72 -19.82 20.92
N GLU A 253 -14.02 -18.71 20.70
CA GLU A 253 -14.42 -17.36 21.08
C GLU A 253 -14.34 -16.42 19.86
N PRO A 254 -15.24 -15.44 19.75
CA PRO A 254 -15.17 -14.43 18.70
C PRO A 254 -13.84 -13.65 18.72
N VAL A 255 -13.36 -13.23 17.55
CA VAL A 255 -12.05 -12.60 17.40
C VAL A 255 -12.21 -11.09 17.25
N GLU A 256 -11.42 -10.35 18.03
CA GLU A 256 -11.32 -8.89 17.90
C GLU A 256 -10.36 -8.52 16.78
N VAL A 257 -10.85 -7.68 15.86
CA VAL A 257 -10.13 -7.19 14.70
C VAL A 257 -10.18 -5.67 14.71
N GLU A 258 -9.02 -5.06 14.47
CA GLU A 258 -8.93 -3.61 14.35
C GLU A 258 -9.21 -3.19 12.91
N LEU A 259 -10.16 -2.28 12.74
CA LEU A 259 -10.51 -1.71 11.44
C LEU A 259 -9.38 -0.78 10.96
N LEU A 260 -9.12 -0.75 9.65
CA LEU A 260 -8.36 0.36 9.07
C LEU A 260 -9.04 1.68 9.43
N ARG A 261 -8.24 2.70 9.73
CA ARG A 261 -8.79 4.03 9.94
C ARG A 261 -9.13 4.71 8.63
N GLU A 262 -10.23 5.45 8.61
CA GLU A 262 -10.73 6.16 7.44
C GLU A 262 -10.86 7.66 7.73
N TYR A 263 -10.87 8.47 6.68
CA TYR A 263 -11.15 9.90 6.77
C TYR A 263 -12.54 10.19 6.23
N VAL A 264 -13.39 10.77 7.07
CA VAL A 264 -14.74 11.20 6.71
C VAL A 264 -14.80 12.72 6.78
N PRO A 265 -15.36 13.44 5.80
CA PRO A 265 -15.50 14.90 5.89
C PRO A 265 -16.20 15.32 7.18
N ALA A 266 -15.65 16.33 7.87
CA ALA A 266 -16.18 16.81 9.14
C ALA A 266 -17.32 17.81 8.98
N THR A 267 -17.79 18.04 7.74
CA THR A 267 -18.91 18.92 7.41
C THR A 267 -19.77 18.26 6.33
N THR A 268 -21.00 18.75 6.17
CA THR A 268 -21.91 18.37 5.07
C THR A 268 -22.23 19.56 4.17
N ASP A 269 -21.47 20.65 4.29
CA ASP A 269 -21.61 21.82 3.43
C ASP A 269 -21.27 21.46 1.98
N ASP A 270 -22.23 21.64 1.08
CA ASP A 270 -22.10 21.29 -0.33
C ASP A 270 -21.12 22.22 -1.07
N GLU A 271 -20.73 23.36 -0.50
CA GLU A 271 -19.63 24.17 -1.02
C GLU A 271 -18.28 23.42 -0.94
N PHE A 272 -18.11 22.56 0.06
CA PHE A 272 -16.83 21.87 0.35
C PHE A 272 -16.88 20.36 0.13
N VAL A 273 -18.07 19.76 0.18
CA VAL A 273 -18.25 18.31 0.08
C VAL A 273 -19.12 18.00 -1.13
N PRO A 274 -18.65 17.19 -2.08
CA PRO A 274 -19.46 16.81 -3.24
C PRO A 274 -20.74 16.08 -2.83
N VAL A 275 -21.81 16.35 -3.55
CA VAL A 275 -23.07 15.61 -3.51
C VAL A 275 -23.14 14.78 -4.77
N VAL A 276 -23.32 13.47 -4.59
CA VAL A 276 -23.22 12.49 -5.68
C VAL A 276 -24.51 11.71 -5.81
N GLU A 277 -25.02 11.61 -7.02
CA GLU A 277 -26.13 10.74 -7.38
C GLU A 277 -25.68 9.71 -8.41
N VAL A 278 -25.99 8.43 -8.14
CA VAL A 278 -25.75 7.33 -9.09
C VAL A 278 -27.08 6.93 -9.71
N SER A 279 -27.09 6.85 -11.02
CA SER A 279 -28.19 6.28 -11.81
C SER A 279 -27.66 5.07 -12.57
N ALA A 280 -28.17 3.87 -12.26
CA ALA A 280 -27.74 2.65 -12.91
C ALA A 280 -28.92 1.75 -13.30
N ASN A 281 -28.75 1.00 -14.39
CA ASN A 281 -29.67 -0.05 -14.83
C ASN A 281 -28.88 -1.26 -15.32
N ALA A 282 -29.45 -2.45 -15.16
CA ALA A 282 -28.87 -3.69 -15.65
C ALA A 282 -29.81 -4.41 -16.61
N GLU A 283 -29.26 -4.98 -17.67
CA GLU A 283 -29.94 -5.88 -18.61
C GLU A 283 -29.12 -7.17 -18.75
N GLY A 284 -29.43 -8.18 -17.93
CA GLY A 284 -28.62 -9.41 -17.87
C GLY A 284 -27.31 -9.16 -17.12
N ASP A 285 -26.19 -9.42 -17.78
CA ASP A 285 -24.82 -9.16 -17.30
C ASP A 285 -24.28 -7.77 -17.68
N ARG A 286 -25.03 -7.00 -18.49
CA ARG A 286 -24.65 -5.65 -18.88
C ARG A 286 -25.19 -4.62 -17.88
N VAL A 287 -24.34 -3.68 -17.48
CA VAL A 287 -24.68 -2.52 -16.65
C VAL A 287 -24.40 -1.22 -17.39
N ASP A 288 -25.39 -0.34 -17.40
CA ASP A 288 -25.26 1.05 -17.80
C ASP A 288 -25.40 1.91 -16.55
N ALA A 289 -24.40 2.74 -16.25
CA ALA A 289 -24.39 3.60 -15.08
C ALA A 289 -23.82 4.98 -15.38
N SER A 290 -24.36 5.99 -14.69
CA SER A 290 -23.90 7.37 -14.75
C SER A 290 -23.84 7.98 -13.37
N VAL A 291 -22.93 8.93 -13.19
CA VAL A 291 -22.80 9.72 -11.98
C VAL A 291 -23.06 11.19 -12.26
N ASP A 292 -23.92 11.80 -11.44
CA ASP A 292 -24.13 13.24 -11.39
C ASP A 292 -23.49 13.78 -10.12
N VAL A 293 -22.69 14.85 -10.26
CA VAL A 293 -21.93 15.44 -9.16
C VAL A 293 -22.21 16.94 -9.08
N GLU A 294 -22.59 17.40 -7.90
CA GLU A 294 -22.74 18.82 -7.56
C GLU A 294 -21.91 19.15 -6.30
N GLY A 295 -21.58 20.42 -6.08
CA GLY A 295 -20.84 20.84 -4.89
C GLY A 295 -19.36 20.44 -4.87
N GLY A 296 -18.64 20.77 -3.79
CA GLY A 296 -17.19 20.61 -3.68
C GLY A 296 -16.42 21.32 -4.80
N GLN A 297 -15.17 20.91 -5.04
CA GLN A 297 -14.28 21.56 -6.02
C GLN A 297 -14.05 20.69 -7.27
N PRO A 298 -14.64 21.03 -8.44
CA PRO A 298 -14.30 20.35 -9.70
C PRO A 298 -12.86 20.66 -10.14
N PRO A 299 -12.27 19.78 -10.99
CA PRO A 299 -12.87 18.58 -11.54
C PRO A 299 -12.86 17.39 -10.58
N TYR A 300 -13.73 16.41 -10.83
CA TYR A 300 -13.86 15.20 -10.00
C TYR A 300 -13.24 13.98 -10.67
N LYS A 301 -12.63 13.10 -9.86
CA LYS A 301 -12.26 11.72 -10.19
C LYS A 301 -13.39 10.79 -9.79
N VAL A 302 -13.78 9.89 -10.68
CA VAL A 302 -14.79 8.85 -10.44
C VAL A 302 -14.10 7.49 -10.44
N GLU A 303 -14.47 6.61 -9.52
CA GLU A 303 -14.06 5.21 -9.48
C GLU A 303 -15.30 4.32 -9.29
N TRP A 304 -15.58 3.48 -10.29
CA TRP A 304 -16.73 2.58 -10.30
C TRP A 304 -16.37 1.22 -9.72
N ASN A 305 -17.24 0.75 -8.83
CA ASN A 305 -17.03 -0.45 -8.05
C ASN A 305 -18.29 -1.31 -8.00
N LEU A 306 -18.12 -2.63 -7.92
CA LEU A 306 -19.19 -3.58 -7.68
C LEU A 306 -18.97 -4.29 -6.33
N SER A 307 -20.05 -4.59 -5.62
CA SER A 307 -19.98 -5.46 -4.44
C SER A 307 -19.66 -6.91 -4.79
N GLN A 308 -20.02 -7.34 -6.01
CA GLN A 308 -19.74 -8.66 -6.57
C GLN A 308 -19.47 -8.57 -8.07
N GLY A 309 -18.48 -9.31 -8.55
CA GLY A 309 -18.03 -9.28 -9.94
C GLY A 309 -17.10 -8.11 -10.24
N SER A 310 -16.72 -7.96 -11.51
CA SER A 310 -15.78 -6.94 -11.97
C SER A 310 -16.30 -6.25 -13.23
N LEU A 311 -15.92 -4.98 -13.39
CA LEU A 311 -16.19 -4.19 -14.59
C LEU A 311 -14.99 -4.27 -15.54
N GLY A 312 -15.23 -4.28 -16.85
CA GLY A 312 -14.21 -4.29 -17.90
C GLY A 312 -13.51 -2.95 -18.14
N LEU A 313 -13.49 -2.06 -17.15
CA LEU A 313 -12.97 -0.69 -17.28
C LEU A 313 -11.47 -0.68 -17.57
N ASP A 314 -11.04 0.28 -18.39
CA ASP A 314 -9.61 0.46 -18.67
C ASP A 314 -8.94 0.94 -17.38
N PRO A 315 -8.13 0.08 -16.77
CA PRO A 315 -7.59 0.35 -15.47
C PRO A 315 -6.26 1.13 -15.56
N ALA A 316 -5.79 1.51 -16.76
CA ALA A 316 -4.65 2.41 -16.97
C ALA A 316 -5.03 3.89 -16.76
N THR A 317 -6.32 4.22 -16.70
CA THR A 317 -6.76 5.60 -16.48
C THR A 317 -6.71 5.97 -15.01
N THR A 318 -6.31 7.21 -14.73
CA THR A 318 -6.27 7.80 -13.37
C THR A 318 -7.65 8.18 -12.83
N GLY A 319 -8.72 7.82 -13.53
CA GLY A 319 -10.12 7.91 -13.13
C GLY A 319 -11.00 7.29 -14.21
N ASP A 320 -12.18 6.80 -13.83
CA ASP A 320 -13.13 6.19 -14.75
C ASP A 320 -14.00 7.24 -15.45
N PRO A 321 -14.57 6.92 -16.62
CA PRO A 321 -15.54 7.81 -17.25
C PRO A 321 -16.80 7.98 -16.36
N PRO A 322 -17.42 9.18 -16.37
CA PRO A 322 -18.64 9.44 -15.59
C PRO A 322 -19.84 8.62 -16.02
N GLU A 323 -19.81 8.09 -17.25
CA GLU A 323 -20.80 7.18 -17.79
C GLU A 323 -20.09 5.92 -18.24
N ILE A 324 -20.57 4.77 -17.79
CA ILE A 324 -20.06 3.45 -18.15
C ILE A 324 -21.15 2.59 -18.77
N SER A 325 -20.74 1.67 -19.64
CA SER A 325 -21.61 0.68 -20.26
C SER A 325 -20.83 -0.61 -20.42
N GLU A 326 -20.79 -1.40 -19.35
CA GLU A 326 -19.86 -2.50 -19.17
C GLU A 326 -20.57 -3.84 -19.00
N THR A 327 -19.86 -4.92 -19.31
CA THR A 327 -20.31 -6.28 -18.99
C THR A 327 -19.66 -6.72 -17.68
N ILE A 328 -20.44 -7.29 -16.78
CA ILE A 328 -19.95 -7.84 -15.52
C ILE A 328 -19.35 -9.22 -15.79
N THR A 329 -18.13 -9.43 -15.30
CA THR A 329 -17.50 -10.76 -15.21
C THR A 329 -17.47 -11.23 -13.76
N ALA A 330 -17.62 -12.52 -13.52
CA ALA A 330 -17.64 -13.07 -12.16
C ALA A 330 -17.15 -14.53 -12.10
N ARG A 331 -16.57 -14.91 -10.95
CA ARG A 331 -16.22 -16.32 -10.64
C ARG A 331 -17.43 -17.21 -10.43
N GLU A 332 -18.51 -16.63 -9.93
CA GLU A 332 -19.76 -17.31 -9.59
C GLU A 332 -20.95 -16.61 -10.24
N ALA A 333 -22.09 -17.31 -10.30
CA ALA A 333 -23.32 -16.70 -10.76
C ALA A 333 -23.75 -15.56 -9.83
N ILE A 334 -24.16 -14.43 -10.38
CA ILE A 334 -24.63 -13.27 -9.62
C ILE A 334 -26.05 -12.91 -10.05
N GLU A 335 -26.96 -12.84 -9.08
CA GLU A 335 -28.35 -12.38 -9.27
C GLU A 335 -28.58 -10.95 -8.77
N GLU A 336 -27.76 -10.48 -7.84
CA GLU A 336 -27.83 -9.14 -7.27
C GLU A 336 -26.41 -8.62 -7.01
N THR A 337 -26.17 -7.35 -7.33
CA THR A 337 -24.93 -6.65 -6.98
C THR A 337 -25.25 -5.20 -6.65
N THR A 338 -24.33 -4.50 -6.00
CA THR A 338 -24.42 -3.07 -5.72
C THR A 338 -23.32 -2.38 -6.51
N ILE A 339 -23.70 -1.42 -7.35
CA ILE A 339 -22.77 -0.53 -8.03
C ILE A 339 -22.54 0.72 -7.19
N THR A 340 -21.29 1.16 -7.10
CA THR A 340 -20.88 2.34 -6.36
C THR A 340 -19.98 3.22 -7.20
N ALA A 341 -20.26 4.52 -7.19
CA ALA A 341 -19.32 5.53 -7.64
C ALA A 341 -18.65 6.14 -6.40
N GLU A 342 -17.34 5.98 -6.28
CA GLU A 342 -16.52 6.80 -5.41
C GLU A 342 -16.08 8.04 -6.19
N VAL A 343 -16.41 9.22 -5.67
CA VAL A 343 -16.11 10.50 -6.31
C VAL A 343 -15.19 11.27 -5.40
N THR A 344 -14.05 11.69 -5.94
CA THR A 344 -13.15 12.57 -5.22
C THR A 344 -12.94 13.87 -5.98
N ASP A 345 -13.11 14.99 -5.29
CA ASP A 345 -12.94 16.32 -5.86
C ASP A 345 -11.45 16.74 -5.94
N ALA A 346 -11.18 17.93 -6.48
CA ALA A 346 -9.82 18.44 -6.62
C ALA A 346 -9.20 18.86 -5.27
N ASN A 347 -10.00 19.12 -4.24
CA ASN A 347 -9.54 19.44 -2.89
C ASN A 347 -9.20 18.22 -2.04
N GLY A 348 -9.53 17.02 -2.53
CA GLY A 348 -9.23 15.78 -1.84
C GLY A 348 -10.38 15.12 -1.13
N VAL A 349 -11.59 15.68 -1.23
CA VAL A 349 -12.76 15.21 -0.52
C VAL A 349 -13.39 14.06 -1.29
N THR A 350 -13.39 12.88 -0.66
CA THR A 350 -13.99 11.65 -1.22
C THR A 350 -15.36 11.42 -0.61
N VAL A 351 -16.34 11.15 -1.47
CA VAL A 351 -17.69 10.70 -1.10
C VAL A 351 -18.10 9.55 -2.03
N SER A 352 -19.09 8.77 -1.61
CA SER A 352 -19.59 7.65 -2.43
C SER A 352 -21.11 7.65 -2.50
N ALA A 353 -21.64 7.25 -3.65
CA ALA A 353 -23.05 6.92 -3.82
C ALA A 353 -23.19 5.53 -4.45
N GLN A 354 -24.27 4.84 -4.10
CA GLN A 354 -24.46 3.44 -4.49
C GLN A 354 -25.90 3.14 -4.91
N GLN A 355 -26.07 2.19 -5.80
CA GLN A 355 -27.36 1.66 -6.21
C GLN A 355 -27.30 0.13 -6.31
N ARG A 356 -28.31 -0.54 -5.74
CA ARG A 356 -28.49 -1.98 -5.88
C ARG A 356 -29.12 -2.32 -7.23
N LEU A 357 -28.61 -3.37 -7.86
CA LEU A 357 -29.01 -3.85 -9.18
C LEU A 357 -29.36 -5.33 -9.13
N THR A 358 -30.44 -5.71 -9.81
CA THR A 358 -30.70 -7.10 -10.17
C THR A 358 -29.99 -7.39 -11.47
N VAL A 359 -29.11 -8.40 -11.48
CA VAL A 359 -28.29 -8.80 -12.62
C VAL A 359 -28.52 -10.28 -12.92
N ALA A 360 -28.03 -10.76 -14.04
CA ALA A 360 -27.98 -12.19 -14.35
C ALA A 360 -26.64 -12.49 -15.00
N VAL A 361 -25.63 -12.66 -14.16
CA VAL A 361 -24.25 -12.98 -14.57
C VAL A 361 -24.05 -14.48 -14.39
N GLU A 362 -23.62 -15.15 -15.44
CA GLU A 362 -23.16 -16.54 -15.36
C GLU A 362 -21.66 -16.55 -15.05
N PRO A 363 -21.15 -17.56 -14.31
CA PRO A 363 -19.73 -17.65 -14.01
C PRO A 363 -18.91 -17.78 -15.30
N GLU A 364 -17.82 -17.02 -15.40
CA GLU A 364 -16.83 -17.27 -16.45
C GLU A 364 -16.19 -18.64 -16.20
N LEU A 365 -16.41 -19.57 -17.14
CA LEU A 365 -15.70 -20.86 -17.13
C LEU A 365 -14.25 -20.60 -17.52
N SER A 366 -13.34 -20.59 -16.54
CA SER A 366 -11.90 -20.68 -16.84
C SER A 366 -11.63 -22.01 -17.54
N VAL A 367 -11.32 -21.95 -18.83
CA VAL A 367 -10.82 -23.12 -19.55
C VAL A 367 -9.35 -23.23 -19.16
N ALA A 368 -9.02 -24.15 -18.26
CA ALA A 368 -7.64 -24.60 -18.08
C ALA A 368 -7.10 -25.06 -19.45
N ALA A 369 -6.34 -24.19 -20.11
CA ALA A 369 -5.79 -24.47 -21.42
C ALA A 369 -4.65 -25.47 -21.26
N GLY A 370 -4.99 -26.75 -21.45
CA GLY A 370 -4.01 -27.82 -21.52
C GLY A 370 -2.91 -27.51 -22.53
N ALA A 371 -1.68 -27.52 -22.05
CA ALA A 371 -0.41 -27.67 -22.76
C ALA A 371 -0.54 -27.73 -24.30
N SER A 372 -0.32 -26.60 -24.98
CA SER A 372 0.14 -26.61 -26.38
C SER A 372 0.80 -25.30 -26.79
N GLY A 373 2.08 -25.21 -26.43
CA GLY A 373 3.18 -24.39 -26.95
C GLY A 373 2.93 -23.33 -28.04
N ARG A 374 3.50 -22.15 -27.77
CA ARG A 374 4.44 -21.46 -28.67
C ARG A 374 5.19 -20.36 -27.91
N LEU A 375 6.50 -20.55 -27.74
CA LEU A 375 7.45 -19.53 -27.31
C LEU A 375 7.23 -18.23 -28.07
N PHE A 376 6.96 -17.14 -27.35
CA PHE A 376 7.31 -15.80 -27.81
C PHE A 376 8.52 -15.35 -27.01
N GLY A 377 9.67 -15.35 -27.70
CA GLY A 377 10.96 -15.12 -27.10
C GLY A 377 11.14 -13.72 -26.52
N SER A 378 11.99 -13.69 -25.50
CA SER A 378 12.91 -12.64 -25.07
C SER A 378 12.82 -11.34 -25.87
N ARG A 379 12.35 -10.26 -25.23
CA ARG A 379 12.50 -8.92 -25.80
C ARG A 379 13.72 -8.20 -25.22
N PRO A 380 14.57 -7.61 -26.07
CA PRO A 380 15.62 -6.70 -25.65
C PRO A 380 15.04 -5.31 -25.36
N HIS A 381 15.66 -4.64 -24.40
CA HIS A 381 15.56 -3.24 -24.01
C HIS A 381 15.14 -2.32 -25.19
N ALA A 382 13.88 -1.88 -25.20
CA ALA A 382 13.36 -0.97 -26.23
C ALA A 382 13.37 0.47 -25.71
N THR A 383 14.13 1.29 -26.41
CA THR A 383 14.27 2.73 -26.19
C THR A 383 12.92 3.42 -26.36
N ARG A 384 12.59 4.23 -25.36
CA ARG A 384 11.35 4.98 -25.18
C ARG A 384 11.14 6.02 -26.27
N THR A 385 10.45 5.67 -27.35
CA THR A 385 9.75 6.61 -28.25
C THR A 385 8.75 5.85 -29.12
N GLY A 386 7.44 6.14 -28.98
CA GLY A 386 6.43 5.69 -29.94
C GLY A 386 5.03 5.54 -29.35
N SER A 387 4.15 6.47 -29.66
CA SER A 387 2.71 6.42 -29.41
C SER A 387 2.09 5.13 -29.98
N ILE A 388 1.47 4.31 -29.13
CA ILE A 388 0.58 3.24 -29.58
C ILE A 388 -0.84 3.80 -29.61
N SER A 389 -1.28 4.18 -30.81
CA SER A 389 -2.68 4.44 -31.12
C SER A 389 -3.22 3.23 -31.91
N GLY A 390 -4.03 2.40 -31.25
CA GLY A 390 -4.75 1.26 -31.82
C GLY A 390 -5.97 0.92 -30.95
N PRO A 391 -7.07 0.41 -31.52
CA PRO A 391 -8.37 0.35 -30.86
C PRO A 391 -8.40 -0.72 -29.77
N ALA A 392 -9.20 -0.44 -28.74
CA ALA A 392 -9.55 -1.30 -27.63
C ALA A 392 -9.88 -2.74 -28.07
N ASP A 393 -9.14 -3.70 -27.51
CA ASP A 393 -9.66 -5.05 -27.27
C ASP A 393 -10.12 -5.07 -25.82
N ALA A 394 -11.44 -4.99 -25.64
CA ALA A 394 -12.11 -5.57 -24.50
C ALA A 394 -11.82 -7.09 -24.49
N SER A 395 -11.70 -7.68 -23.30
CA SER A 395 -11.56 -9.13 -23.08
C SER A 395 -10.28 -9.78 -23.63
N ALA A 396 -9.20 -9.60 -22.89
CA ALA A 396 -8.24 -10.68 -22.71
C ALA A 396 -7.69 -10.59 -21.28
N ARG A 397 -8.53 -10.94 -20.30
CA ARG A 397 -8.03 -11.71 -19.15
C ARG A 397 -7.46 -12.98 -19.76
N THR A 398 -6.18 -12.97 -20.10
CA THR A 398 -5.46 -14.22 -20.32
C THR A 398 -5.14 -14.72 -18.93
N ASP A 399 -6.09 -15.44 -18.31
CA ASP A 399 -5.82 -16.40 -17.25
C ASP A 399 -4.97 -17.53 -17.85
N THR A 400 -3.77 -17.20 -18.30
CA THR A 400 -2.76 -18.16 -18.67
C THR A 400 -1.87 -18.28 -17.46
N ASN A 401 -2.29 -19.10 -16.48
CA ASN A 401 -1.43 -19.64 -15.42
C ASN A 401 -0.32 -20.43 -16.14
N VAL A 402 0.73 -19.71 -16.53
CA VAL A 402 1.89 -20.22 -17.21
C VAL A 402 3.06 -19.66 -16.41
N PRO A 403 3.66 -20.48 -15.53
CA PRO A 403 4.94 -20.14 -14.92
C PRO A 403 5.88 -19.60 -16.00
N GLY A 404 6.53 -18.47 -15.73
CA GLY A 404 7.31 -17.68 -16.68
C GLY A 404 6.65 -16.39 -17.14
N THR A 405 5.52 -15.99 -16.54
CA THR A 405 4.77 -14.80 -16.95
C THR A 405 4.84 -13.71 -15.90
N VAL A 406 5.65 -12.68 -16.16
CA VAL A 406 5.72 -11.53 -15.26
C VAL A 406 4.36 -10.84 -15.10
N ASP A 407 3.76 -10.94 -13.92
CA ASP A 407 2.40 -10.48 -13.65
C ASP A 407 2.14 -10.04 -12.19
N VAL A 408 0.92 -9.55 -11.94
CA VAL A 408 0.47 -9.12 -10.61
C VAL A 408 -0.94 -9.57 -10.32
N GLY A 409 -1.20 -9.88 -9.05
CA GLY A 409 -2.52 -10.19 -8.50
C GLY A 409 -3.04 -9.15 -7.52
N THR A 410 -4.37 -9.15 -7.30
CA THR A 410 -4.96 -8.41 -6.18
C THR A 410 -6.15 -9.09 -5.58
N GLU A 411 -6.28 -8.96 -4.26
CA GLU A 411 -7.41 -9.50 -3.49
C GLU A 411 -7.86 -8.42 -2.50
N THR A 412 -8.85 -7.61 -2.90
CA THR A 412 -9.34 -6.48 -2.06
C THR A 412 -10.72 -6.72 -1.51
N ALA A 413 -10.75 -7.24 -0.30
CA ALA A 413 -11.96 -7.44 0.49
C ALA A 413 -12.64 -6.13 0.89
N ILE A 414 -11.80 -5.16 1.21
CA ILE A 414 -12.24 -3.87 1.72
C ILE A 414 -12.94 -3.10 0.61
N TRP A 415 -14.17 -2.67 0.91
CA TRP A 415 -15.01 -1.97 -0.04
C TRP A 415 -14.97 -0.46 0.18
N PRO A 416 -14.99 0.38 -0.90
CA PRO A 416 -14.82 0.04 -2.32
C PRO A 416 -13.38 -0.39 -2.69
N ASN A 417 -13.17 -0.97 -3.91
CA ASN A 417 -11.88 -1.54 -4.35
C ASN A 417 -10.76 -0.51 -4.26
N TRP A 418 -9.82 -0.77 -3.36
CA TRP A 418 -8.74 0.15 -3.08
C TRP A 418 -7.46 -0.16 -3.89
N ALA A 419 -7.33 -1.35 -4.49
CA ALA A 419 -6.12 -1.70 -5.26
C ALA A 419 -6.13 -1.21 -6.70
N SER A 420 -7.20 -0.52 -7.15
CA SER A 420 -7.31 0.06 -8.50
C SER A 420 -6.05 0.85 -8.90
N GLY A 421 -5.51 1.62 -7.95
CA GLY A 421 -4.29 2.40 -8.10
C GLY A 421 -3.04 1.57 -8.37
N PHE A 422 -2.80 0.51 -7.61
CA PHE A 422 -1.65 -0.38 -7.80
C PHE A 422 -1.70 -1.06 -9.18
N ILE A 423 -2.87 -1.59 -9.49
CA ILE A 423 -3.23 -2.28 -10.73
C ILE A 423 -3.07 -1.37 -11.95
N ARG A 424 -3.38 -0.08 -11.82
CA ARG A 424 -3.10 0.93 -12.85
C ARG A 424 -1.61 1.09 -13.13
N GLU A 425 -0.80 1.28 -12.09
CA GLU A 425 0.64 1.50 -12.26
C GLU A 425 1.32 0.27 -12.87
N ALA A 426 0.92 -0.95 -12.49
CA ALA A 426 1.36 -2.19 -13.13
C ALA A 426 1.07 -2.18 -14.64
N ARG A 427 -0.14 -1.78 -15.05
CA ARG A 427 -0.51 -1.70 -16.47
C ARG A 427 0.25 -0.60 -17.22
N ILE A 428 0.50 0.55 -16.58
CA ILE A 428 1.33 1.63 -17.16
C ILE A 428 2.76 1.12 -17.42
N ALA A 429 3.28 0.27 -16.54
CA ALA A 429 4.55 -0.40 -16.71
C ALA A 429 4.53 -1.56 -17.73
N GLY A 430 3.34 -1.96 -18.19
CA GLY A 430 3.16 -3.05 -19.15
C GLY A 430 3.17 -4.44 -18.53
N VAL A 431 2.93 -4.54 -17.22
CA VAL A 431 2.83 -5.79 -16.47
C VAL A 431 1.43 -6.38 -16.63
N SER A 432 1.37 -7.70 -16.82
CA SER A 432 0.11 -8.43 -16.97
C SER A 432 -0.62 -8.54 -15.64
N ARG A 433 -1.89 -8.94 -15.68
CA ARG A 433 -2.65 -9.20 -14.46
C ARG A 433 -3.08 -10.64 -14.42
N ASN A 434 -2.94 -11.22 -13.25
CA ASN A 434 -3.52 -12.48 -12.89
C ASN A 434 -4.41 -12.27 -11.66
N ASN A 435 -5.37 -13.17 -11.41
CA ASN A 435 -6.18 -13.23 -10.19
C ASN A 435 -6.46 -11.89 -9.47
N THR A 436 -7.10 -10.97 -10.18
CA THR A 436 -7.48 -9.65 -9.66
C THR A 436 -8.96 -9.66 -9.25
N TRP A 437 -9.23 -9.66 -7.95
CA TRP A 437 -10.57 -9.80 -7.37
C TRP A 437 -10.86 -8.77 -6.28
N THR A 438 -12.15 -8.44 -6.16
CA THR A 438 -12.63 -7.31 -5.35
C THR A 438 -13.97 -7.63 -4.69
N GLY A 439 -14.24 -7.06 -3.52
CA GLY A 439 -15.51 -7.25 -2.81
C GLY A 439 -15.76 -8.71 -2.48
N ASN A 440 -17.00 -9.20 -2.63
CA ASN A 440 -17.32 -10.60 -2.30
C ASN A 440 -16.80 -11.62 -3.33
N SER A 441 -15.98 -11.21 -4.30
CA SER A 441 -15.27 -12.12 -5.22
C SER A 441 -13.87 -12.49 -4.72
N VAL A 442 -13.45 -11.91 -3.59
CA VAL A 442 -12.24 -12.28 -2.86
C VAL A 442 -12.55 -13.46 -1.95
N TRP A 443 -11.75 -14.52 -2.04
CA TRP A 443 -11.93 -15.71 -1.22
C TRP A 443 -10.70 -15.96 -0.36
N GLU A 444 -10.93 -16.32 0.90
CA GLU A 444 -9.85 -16.72 1.80
C GLU A 444 -9.11 -17.95 1.30
N LYS A 445 -9.80 -18.83 0.56
CA LYS A 445 -9.21 -19.99 -0.08
C LYS A 445 -8.10 -19.63 -1.07
N ASP A 446 -8.11 -18.45 -1.69
CA ASP A 446 -7.03 -18.04 -2.60
C ASP A 446 -5.67 -17.92 -1.87
N PHE A 447 -5.69 -17.82 -0.54
CA PHE A 447 -4.51 -17.75 0.33
C PHE A 447 -4.26 -19.03 1.13
N ARG A 448 -5.12 -20.05 0.95
CA ARG A 448 -5.13 -21.30 1.73
C ARG A 448 -5.20 -22.47 0.76
N SER A 449 -4.11 -23.18 0.51
CA SER A 449 -4.18 -24.44 -0.22
C SER A 449 -2.92 -25.29 -0.09
N PRO A 450 -2.98 -26.40 0.66
CA PRO A 450 -1.93 -27.42 0.65
C PRO A 450 -2.13 -28.49 -0.43
N THR A 451 -2.98 -28.27 -1.44
CA THR A 451 -3.37 -29.33 -2.41
C THR A 451 -3.62 -28.93 -3.87
N ASP A 452 -3.67 -27.63 -4.18
CA ASP A 452 -3.92 -27.10 -5.52
C ASP A 452 -3.03 -25.84 -5.68
N ASP A 453 -1.72 -26.03 -5.77
CA ASP A 453 -0.69 -24.97 -5.77
C ASP A 453 -0.75 -24.08 -7.03
N ASN A 454 -1.64 -24.38 -7.99
CA ASN A 454 -1.75 -23.68 -9.27
C ASN A 454 -2.99 -22.78 -9.41
N VAL A 455 -3.59 -22.37 -8.28
CA VAL A 455 -4.74 -21.45 -8.22
C VAL A 455 -4.58 -20.46 -7.06
N GLY A 456 -5.18 -19.27 -7.19
CA GLY A 456 -5.21 -18.29 -6.10
C GLY A 456 -4.05 -17.30 -6.17
N VAL A 457 -3.56 -16.87 -5.01
CA VAL A 457 -2.51 -15.84 -4.94
C VAL A 457 -1.14 -16.34 -5.34
N ASP A 458 -0.91 -17.64 -5.20
CA ASP A 458 0.37 -18.29 -5.51
C ASP A 458 0.62 -18.45 -7.02
N THR A 459 -0.21 -17.86 -7.89
CA THR A 459 -0.03 -17.90 -9.35
C THR A 459 0.39 -16.56 -9.95
N ALA A 460 0.86 -15.64 -9.13
CA ALA A 460 1.24 -14.30 -9.56
C ALA A 460 2.48 -13.84 -8.80
N ASP A 461 3.43 -13.21 -9.49
CA ASP A 461 4.70 -12.80 -8.89
C ASP A 461 4.49 -11.91 -7.63
N LEU A 462 3.62 -10.89 -7.79
CA LEU A 462 3.34 -9.90 -6.76
C LEU A 462 1.84 -9.75 -6.55
N VAL A 463 1.39 -10.05 -5.33
CA VAL A 463 0.00 -9.87 -4.91
C VAL A 463 -0.14 -8.71 -3.95
N PHE A 464 -1.00 -7.74 -4.31
CA PHE A 464 -1.45 -6.68 -3.41
C PHE A 464 -2.83 -7.01 -2.85
N ALA A 465 -2.90 -7.30 -1.55
CA ALA A 465 -4.13 -7.66 -0.86
C ALA A 465 -4.52 -6.61 0.19
N SER A 466 -5.80 -6.53 0.52
CA SER A 466 -6.29 -5.67 1.59
C SER A 466 -7.42 -6.32 2.37
N GLY A 467 -7.37 -6.22 3.70
CA GLY A 467 -8.42 -6.69 4.61
C GLY A 467 -8.29 -6.07 6.00
N HIS A 468 -9.11 -6.51 6.94
CA HIS A 468 -8.92 -6.19 8.34
C HIS A 468 -8.03 -7.24 9.02
N GLY A 469 -7.08 -6.75 9.83
CA GLY A 469 -5.99 -7.57 10.34
C GLY A 469 -5.91 -7.62 11.86
N MET A 470 -5.28 -8.68 12.34
CA MET A 470 -4.89 -8.89 13.72
C MET A 470 -3.56 -9.64 13.75
N PRO A 471 -2.83 -9.67 14.88
CA PRO A 471 -1.54 -10.35 14.94
C PRO A 471 -1.54 -11.81 14.45
N ARG A 472 -2.64 -12.55 14.67
CA ARG A 472 -2.74 -13.98 14.32
C ARG A 472 -3.18 -14.26 12.88
N GLY A 473 -3.54 -13.24 12.10
CA GLY A 473 -4.14 -13.43 10.79
C GLY A 473 -4.85 -12.18 10.27
N TRP A 474 -5.70 -12.36 9.27
CA TRP A 474 -6.54 -11.28 8.73
C TRP A 474 -7.82 -11.87 8.14
N THR A 475 -8.76 -11.02 7.71
CA THR A 475 -10.01 -11.45 7.08
C THR A 475 -10.24 -10.75 5.76
N VAL A 476 -10.84 -11.48 4.81
CA VAL A 476 -11.28 -10.96 3.51
C VAL A 476 -12.72 -10.44 3.53
N GLU A 477 -13.34 -10.25 4.71
CA GLU A 477 -14.65 -9.61 4.91
C GLU A 477 -15.82 -10.15 4.07
N ASN A 478 -15.64 -11.26 3.34
CA ASN A 478 -16.63 -11.80 2.43
C ASN A 478 -17.72 -12.52 3.25
N PRO A 479 -18.94 -11.99 3.38
CA PRO A 479 -19.93 -12.60 4.25
C PRO A 479 -20.44 -13.96 3.73
N ASN A 480 -20.14 -14.31 2.48
CA ASN A 480 -20.78 -15.38 1.74
C ASN A 480 -19.88 -16.58 1.40
N HIS A 481 -18.60 -16.56 1.80
CA HIS A 481 -17.66 -17.64 1.48
C HIS A 481 -16.93 -18.15 2.74
N ASP A 482 -16.90 -19.48 2.87
CA ASP A 482 -16.32 -20.30 3.94
C ASP A 482 -16.27 -19.66 5.34
N ASP A 483 -15.09 -19.59 5.97
CA ASP A 483 -14.88 -19.01 7.30
C ASP A 483 -14.34 -17.57 7.28
N LYS A 484 -13.95 -17.04 6.10
CA LYS A 484 -13.53 -15.64 5.84
C LYS A 484 -12.17 -15.23 6.39
N TRP A 485 -11.42 -16.14 7.02
CA TRP A 485 -10.20 -15.79 7.75
C TRP A 485 -8.94 -16.19 6.98
N ILE A 486 -7.78 -15.67 7.33
CA ILE A 486 -6.50 -16.26 6.96
C ILE A 486 -5.70 -16.27 8.25
N TRP A 487 -5.43 -17.45 8.80
CA TRP A 487 -4.67 -17.64 10.02
C TRP A 487 -3.27 -18.13 9.68
N HIS A 488 -2.29 -17.73 10.47
CA HIS A 488 -0.97 -18.36 10.44
C HIS A 488 -0.97 -19.90 10.58
N THR A 489 -2.07 -20.50 11.06
CA THR A 489 -2.18 -21.95 11.21
C THR A 489 -2.83 -22.65 10.04
N ASN A 490 -3.34 -21.91 9.05
CA ASN A 490 -4.04 -22.47 7.90
C ASN A 490 -3.67 -21.84 6.55
N ALA A 491 -2.70 -20.93 6.53
CA ALA A 491 -1.89 -20.59 5.36
C ALA A 491 -0.61 -21.46 5.27
N ASP A 492 -0.45 -22.45 6.17
CA ASP A 492 0.80 -23.15 6.52
C ASP A 492 1.49 -23.82 5.33
N GLY A 493 2.56 -23.18 4.87
CA GLY A 493 3.42 -23.63 3.78
C GLY A 493 2.88 -23.34 2.39
N ASP A 494 1.88 -22.46 2.27
CA ASP A 494 1.12 -22.27 1.02
C ASP A 494 1.64 -21.13 0.12
N TRP A 495 2.71 -20.42 0.51
CA TRP A 495 3.15 -19.22 -0.21
C TRP A 495 4.55 -19.40 -0.81
N GLY A 496 4.61 -19.27 -2.14
CA GLY A 496 5.81 -19.19 -2.96
C GLY A 496 6.38 -20.55 -3.33
N ASP A 497 5.59 -21.63 -3.24
CA ASP A 497 5.98 -22.94 -3.76
C ASP A 497 5.51 -23.16 -5.23
N PHE A 498 4.84 -22.18 -5.85
CA PHE A 498 4.48 -22.19 -7.28
C PHE A 498 4.75 -20.91 -8.10
N ASP A 499 4.54 -19.69 -7.59
CA ASP A 499 4.79 -18.46 -8.37
C ASP A 499 4.88 -17.18 -7.52
N ILE A 500 4.26 -17.10 -6.33
CA ILE A 500 4.27 -15.82 -5.57
C ILE A 500 5.61 -15.57 -4.88
N GLU A 501 6.36 -14.57 -5.34
CA GLU A 501 7.53 -14.11 -4.60
C GLU A 501 7.18 -13.02 -3.59
N TRP A 502 6.19 -12.17 -3.88
CA TRP A 502 5.90 -11.01 -3.04
C TRP A 502 4.43 -10.87 -2.67
N LEU A 503 4.16 -10.85 -1.36
CA LEU A 503 2.84 -10.55 -0.80
C LEU A 503 2.85 -9.20 -0.09
N ALA A 504 2.09 -8.24 -0.59
CA ALA A 504 1.88 -6.93 0.03
C ALA A 504 0.47 -6.79 0.62
N LEU A 505 0.37 -6.77 1.94
CA LEU A 505 -0.90 -6.82 2.66
C LEU A 505 -1.23 -5.52 3.39
N MET A 506 -2.25 -4.82 2.91
CA MET A 506 -2.87 -3.68 3.58
C MET A 506 -3.86 -4.13 4.67
N SER A 507 -3.32 -4.67 5.77
CA SER A 507 -4.10 -5.10 6.93
C SER A 507 -3.38 -4.73 8.24
N CYS A 508 -4.11 -4.20 9.22
CA CYS A 508 -3.57 -3.77 10.50
C CYS A 508 -2.93 -4.93 11.29
N ASN A 509 -1.80 -4.66 11.97
CA ASN A 509 -1.20 -5.53 13.00
C ASN A 509 -0.82 -6.97 12.61
N VAL A 510 -0.98 -7.41 11.35
CA VAL A 510 -0.67 -8.79 10.93
C VAL A 510 0.78 -9.17 11.26
N LEU A 511 1.68 -8.21 11.10
CA LEU A 511 3.10 -8.34 11.40
C LEU A 511 3.48 -7.70 12.76
N ALA A 512 2.56 -7.61 13.73
CA ALA A 512 2.86 -7.10 15.06
C ALA A 512 3.84 -8.03 15.83
N PRO A 513 4.80 -7.52 16.61
CA PRO A 513 5.67 -8.35 17.45
C PRO A 513 4.89 -8.97 18.62
N ASP A 514 5.46 -9.95 19.31
CA ASP A 514 5.00 -10.40 20.63
C ASP A 514 5.86 -9.80 21.75
N ASP A 515 5.77 -8.49 21.91
CA ASP A 515 6.48 -7.74 22.97
C ASP A 515 5.57 -7.40 24.16
N GLY A 516 4.42 -8.08 24.26
CA GLY A 516 3.36 -7.79 25.23
C GLY A 516 2.49 -6.57 24.89
N SER A 517 2.75 -5.88 23.77
CA SER A 517 1.86 -4.82 23.26
C SER A 517 0.65 -5.38 22.51
N CYS A 518 0.74 -6.61 21.98
CA CYS A 518 -0.36 -7.27 21.31
C CYS A 518 -1.11 -8.23 22.25
N GLY A 519 -2.28 -7.80 22.75
CA GLY A 519 -3.15 -8.65 23.57
C GLY A 519 -3.64 -9.92 22.87
N SER A 520 -3.55 -9.97 21.54
CA SER A 520 -4.07 -11.03 20.68
C SER A 520 -3.00 -11.95 20.07
N CYS A 521 -1.69 -11.78 20.36
CA CYS A 521 -0.63 -12.65 19.82
C CYS A 521 -0.59 -14.06 20.43
N ASN A 522 -1.29 -14.29 21.56
CA ASN A 522 -1.26 -15.56 22.30
C ASN A 522 0.15 -16.04 22.71
N GLY A 523 1.09 -15.11 22.91
CA GLY A 523 2.48 -15.41 23.28
C GLY A 523 3.33 -15.97 22.14
N LEU A 524 2.89 -15.79 20.88
CA LEU A 524 3.64 -16.19 19.69
C LEU A 524 4.28 -14.98 19.04
N SER A 525 5.60 -15.01 18.84
CA SER A 525 6.33 -13.99 18.10
C SER A 525 5.88 -13.92 16.64
N VAL A 526 6.21 -12.82 15.96
CA VAL A 526 5.92 -12.70 14.51
C VAL A 526 6.59 -13.83 13.70
N PHE A 527 7.76 -14.32 14.15
CA PHE A 527 8.46 -15.44 13.54
C PHE A 527 7.74 -16.77 13.77
N ASP A 528 7.20 -17.00 14.97
CA ASP A 528 6.41 -18.20 15.27
C ASP A 528 5.14 -18.29 14.42
N ARG A 529 4.65 -17.14 13.94
CA ARG A 529 3.42 -17.03 13.17
C ARG A 529 3.63 -17.02 11.67
N TRP A 530 4.74 -16.58 11.12
CA TRP A 530 4.81 -16.40 9.67
C TRP A 530 6.02 -17.04 9.01
N ARG A 531 6.99 -17.59 9.79
CA ARG A 531 8.20 -18.18 9.19
C ARG A 531 7.89 -19.40 8.31
N GLN A 532 6.83 -20.14 8.63
CA GLN A 532 6.42 -21.33 7.91
C GLN A 532 5.89 -21.03 6.50
N GLU A 533 5.46 -19.80 6.25
CA GLU A 533 4.96 -19.38 4.93
C GLU A 533 6.07 -18.96 3.96
N PHE A 534 7.34 -19.09 4.35
CA PHE A 534 8.48 -18.81 3.47
C PHE A 534 8.97 -20.09 2.82
N ASP A 535 8.12 -20.79 2.04
CA ASP A 535 8.52 -21.96 1.25
C ASP A 535 8.98 -21.63 -0.18
N GLY A 536 9.33 -20.36 -0.38
CA GLY A 536 9.82 -19.78 -1.62
C GLY A 536 9.37 -18.32 -1.75
N LEU A 537 8.40 -17.88 -0.94
CA LEU A 537 8.05 -16.47 -0.78
C LEU A 537 9.29 -15.63 -0.46
N HIS A 538 9.53 -14.58 -1.26
CA HIS A 538 10.65 -13.67 -1.07
C HIS A 538 10.36 -12.63 0.01
N GLN A 539 9.20 -11.98 -0.02
CA GLN A 539 8.84 -10.96 0.97
C GLN A 539 7.36 -11.00 1.35
N PHE A 540 7.12 -10.99 2.66
CA PHE A 540 5.80 -10.67 3.23
C PHE A 540 5.82 -9.25 3.80
N GLN A 541 5.07 -8.35 3.17
CA GLN A 541 4.96 -6.94 3.55
C GLN A 541 3.60 -6.67 4.18
N GLY A 542 3.58 -5.86 5.23
CA GLY A 542 2.34 -5.50 5.92
C GLY A 542 2.56 -4.46 7.00
N PHE A 543 1.67 -4.41 7.98
CA PHE A 543 1.78 -3.48 9.10
C PHE A 543 2.09 -4.18 10.42
N ARG A 544 3.01 -3.57 11.17
CA ARG A 544 3.27 -3.87 12.58
C ARG A 544 2.16 -3.30 13.47
N THR A 545 1.53 -2.21 13.07
CA THR A 545 0.54 -1.45 13.84
C THR A 545 -0.75 -1.26 13.04
N LEU A 546 -1.64 -0.37 13.50
CA LEU A 546 -2.74 0.18 12.72
C LEU A 546 -2.25 0.86 11.42
N GLY A 547 -3.07 0.77 10.38
CA GLY A 547 -2.95 1.49 9.11
C GLY A 547 -4.17 2.36 8.81
N TRP A 548 -3.99 3.34 7.94
CA TRP A 548 -5.04 4.24 7.46
C TRP A 548 -5.32 3.97 5.99
N ARG A 549 -6.59 4.03 5.63
CA ARG A 549 -7.06 4.11 4.25
C ARG A 549 -6.84 5.54 3.73
N VAL A 550 -5.62 5.82 3.28
CA VAL A 550 -5.25 7.11 2.69
C VAL A 550 -5.39 7.04 1.16
N PRO A 551 -6.16 7.93 0.53
CA PRO A 551 -6.24 7.99 -0.93
C PRO A 551 -4.85 8.11 -1.57
N GLY A 552 -4.58 7.30 -2.61
CA GLY A 552 -3.32 7.30 -3.36
C GLY A 552 -2.21 6.39 -2.81
N PHE A 553 -2.39 5.73 -1.66
CA PHE A 553 -1.36 4.81 -1.13
C PHE A 553 -1.03 3.66 -2.11
N PRO A 554 -2.00 2.91 -2.66
CA PRO A 554 -1.71 1.78 -3.55
C PRO A 554 -1.06 2.22 -4.86
N ASP A 555 -1.48 3.38 -5.38
CA ASP A 555 -0.88 4.07 -6.52
C ASP A 555 0.60 4.39 -6.27
N ALA A 556 0.91 4.93 -5.09
CA ALA A 556 2.28 5.25 -4.73
C ALA A 556 3.14 4.01 -4.60
N TYR A 557 2.63 2.95 -3.96
CA TYR A 557 3.33 1.68 -3.86
C TYR A 557 3.65 1.13 -5.26
N GLY A 558 2.66 0.98 -6.13
CA GLY A 558 2.87 0.52 -7.51
C GLY A 558 3.88 1.38 -8.28
N ARG A 559 3.79 2.70 -8.17
CA ARG A 559 4.74 3.63 -8.80
C ARG A 559 6.18 3.48 -8.31
N TYR A 560 6.38 3.14 -7.04
CA TYR A 560 7.72 2.89 -6.50
C TYR A 560 8.24 1.51 -6.86
N VAL A 561 7.36 0.52 -7.02
CA VAL A 561 7.72 -0.83 -7.47
C VAL A 561 8.14 -0.82 -8.94
N PHE A 562 7.28 -0.32 -9.84
CA PHE A 562 7.50 -0.38 -11.28
C PHE A 562 8.25 0.82 -11.87
N GLY A 563 8.58 1.81 -11.03
CA GLY A 563 9.18 3.05 -11.48
C GLY A 563 8.24 3.92 -12.33
N ASN A 564 8.76 5.04 -12.82
CA ASN A 564 8.06 5.93 -13.74
C ASN A 564 9.06 6.67 -14.65
N TRP A 565 8.65 7.76 -15.34
CA TRP A 565 9.60 8.51 -16.17
C TRP A 565 10.76 9.14 -15.37
N PHE A 566 10.55 9.46 -14.10
CA PHE A 566 11.45 10.21 -13.24
C PHE A 566 12.34 9.34 -12.35
N PHE A 567 11.90 8.12 -11.99
CA PHE A 567 12.65 7.19 -11.15
C PHE A 567 12.57 5.75 -11.66
N PRO A 568 13.67 4.98 -11.58
CA PRO A 568 13.60 3.53 -11.78
C PRO A 568 12.77 2.86 -10.67
N GLY A 569 12.30 1.64 -10.91
CA GLY A 569 11.72 0.81 -9.85
C GLY A 569 12.69 0.65 -8.68
N LEU A 570 12.16 0.73 -7.46
CA LEU A 570 12.92 0.54 -6.23
C LEU A 570 12.83 -0.93 -5.78
N PRO A 571 13.77 -1.39 -4.94
CA PRO A 571 13.59 -2.65 -4.24
C PRO A 571 12.24 -2.68 -3.50
N LEU A 572 11.50 -3.79 -3.60
CA LEU A 572 10.14 -3.98 -3.07
C LEU A 572 9.99 -3.49 -1.63
N ARG A 573 10.91 -3.92 -0.75
CA ARG A 573 10.99 -3.48 0.66
C ARG A 573 11.04 -1.96 0.79
N LYS A 574 11.84 -1.28 -0.03
CA LYS A 574 11.99 0.18 0.01
C LYS A 574 10.77 0.87 -0.58
N ALA A 575 10.19 0.34 -1.65
CA ALA A 575 8.93 0.83 -2.22
C ALA A 575 7.80 0.82 -1.18
N TRP A 576 7.67 -0.27 -0.42
CA TRP A 576 6.71 -0.40 0.68
C TRP A 576 6.91 0.67 1.75
N PHE A 577 8.12 0.75 2.32
CA PHE A 577 8.42 1.71 3.38
C PHE A 577 8.29 3.15 2.92
N LEU A 578 8.64 3.46 1.67
CA LEU A 578 8.49 4.79 1.12
C LEU A 578 7.02 5.17 0.94
N ALA A 579 6.15 4.23 0.50
CA ALA A 579 4.71 4.43 0.46
C ALA A 579 4.13 4.68 1.87
N VAL A 580 4.55 3.89 2.86
CA VAL A 580 4.19 4.11 4.28
C VAL A 580 4.63 5.50 4.74
N ASP A 581 5.90 5.87 4.53
CA ASP A 581 6.45 7.15 4.96
C ASP A 581 5.71 8.35 4.30
N ASN A 582 5.35 8.21 3.02
CA ASN A 582 4.75 9.28 2.21
C ASN A 582 3.23 9.44 2.40
N TYR A 583 2.49 8.41 2.80
CA TYR A 583 1.02 8.47 2.84
C TYR A 583 0.44 8.27 4.23
N GLN A 584 1.00 7.38 5.05
CA GLN A 584 0.42 7.07 6.37
C GLN A 584 0.64 8.21 7.37
N PRO A 585 -0.29 8.50 8.30
CA PRO A 585 -0.10 9.56 9.28
C PRO A 585 0.98 9.22 10.31
N ALA A 586 1.55 10.26 10.94
CA ALA A 586 2.66 10.11 11.87
C ALA A 586 2.31 9.53 13.24
N TYR A 587 1.04 9.65 13.66
CA TYR A 587 0.69 9.44 15.06
C TYR A 587 -0.79 9.15 15.28
N ASP A 588 -1.06 8.19 16.16
CA ASP A 588 -2.34 7.99 16.83
C ASP A 588 -2.22 8.44 18.30
N THR A 589 -2.97 9.47 18.68
CA THR A 589 -2.98 10.02 20.04
C THR A 589 -3.70 9.12 21.03
N ASP A 590 -4.65 8.32 20.57
CA ASP A 590 -5.62 7.69 21.45
C ASP A 590 -5.09 6.36 21.98
N GLN A 591 -4.33 5.65 21.15
CA GLN A 591 -3.62 4.42 21.52
C GLN A 591 -2.14 4.67 21.89
N ASN A 592 -1.65 5.90 21.75
CA ASN A 592 -0.22 6.23 21.89
C ASN A 592 0.66 5.38 20.93
N TRP A 593 0.13 5.03 19.77
CA TRP A 593 0.75 4.17 18.76
C TRP A 593 1.04 4.95 17.47
N ARG A 594 2.02 4.49 16.71
CA ARG A 594 2.53 5.17 15.50
C ARG A 594 2.43 4.23 14.33
N VAL A 595 2.24 4.73 13.11
CA VAL A 595 2.06 3.86 11.94
C VAL A 595 3.39 3.27 11.50
N ARG A 596 3.52 1.96 11.62
CA ARG A 596 4.72 1.21 11.29
C ARG A 596 4.41 0.12 10.29
N GLY A 597 5.00 0.23 9.11
CA GLY A 597 5.08 -0.87 8.15
C GLY A 597 6.10 -1.90 8.64
N ALA A 598 6.01 -3.11 8.12
CA ALA A 598 7.00 -4.15 8.31
C ALA A 598 7.14 -5.03 7.07
N VAL A 599 8.30 -5.68 6.95
CA VAL A 599 8.62 -6.64 5.90
C VAL A 599 9.37 -7.83 6.51
N MET A 600 8.95 -9.04 6.19
CA MET A 600 9.66 -10.29 6.52
C MET A 600 10.25 -10.92 5.25
N TYR A 601 11.41 -11.56 5.38
CA TYR A 601 12.10 -12.32 4.32
C TYR A 601 13.12 -13.29 4.92
N THR A 602 13.56 -14.27 4.14
CA THR A 602 14.55 -15.28 4.57
C THR A 602 15.94 -15.04 3.99
N ALA A 603 16.92 -15.75 4.55
CA ALA A 603 18.27 -15.83 4.01
C ALA A 603 18.88 -17.23 4.22
N ASP A 604 19.64 -17.71 3.23
CA ASP A 604 20.34 -19.00 3.30
C ASP A 604 21.59 -18.94 4.21
N SER A 605 22.29 -20.05 4.38
CA SER A 605 23.49 -20.11 5.23
C SER A 605 24.70 -19.29 4.73
N GLU A 606 24.70 -18.89 3.47
CA GLU A 606 25.68 -17.98 2.88
C GLU A 606 25.20 -16.52 2.93
N GLY A 607 23.97 -16.28 3.36
CA GLY A 607 23.33 -14.98 3.45
C GLY A 607 22.70 -14.50 2.14
N ARG A 608 22.58 -15.34 1.12
CA ARG A 608 21.74 -15.04 -0.05
C ARG A 608 20.33 -14.80 0.46
N SER A 609 19.67 -13.77 -0.06
CA SER A 609 18.40 -13.30 0.49
C SER A 609 17.70 -12.37 -0.48
N CYS A 610 16.39 -12.31 -0.36
CA CYS A 610 15.49 -11.53 -1.19
C CYS A 610 15.28 -10.09 -0.66
N PHE A 611 16.11 -9.63 0.28
CA PHE A 611 15.95 -8.38 1.04
C PHE A 611 15.96 -7.08 0.21
N ASN A 612 16.49 -7.15 -1.02
CA ASN A 612 16.66 -6.02 -1.95
C ASN A 612 16.13 -6.37 -3.35
N ASP A 613 15.22 -7.34 -3.44
CA ASP A 613 14.54 -7.67 -4.69
C ASP A 613 13.89 -6.46 -5.31
N HIS A 614 14.01 -6.36 -6.62
CA HIS A 614 13.16 -5.53 -7.46
C HIS A 614 12.03 -6.38 -8.03
N PHE A 615 11.03 -5.75 -8.62
CA PHE A 615 10.08 -6.50 -9.43
C PHE A 615 10.79 -6.99 -10.70
N HIS A 616 10.34 -8.10 -11.30
CA HIS A 616 10.98 -8.63 -12.51
C HIS A 616 11.10 -7.55 -13.59
N GLY A 617 12.31 -7.39 -14.10
CA GLY A 617 12.64 -6.38 -15.13
C GLY A 617 13.04 -5.00 -14.59
N GLU A 618 12.81 -4.70 -13.31
CA GLU A 618 13.19 -3.42 -12.69
C GLU A 618 14.58 -3.45 -12.02
N GLY A 619 15.11 -4.65 -11.74
CA GLY A 619 16.44 -4.84 -11.16
C GLY A 619 16.71 -6.30 -10.81
N PRO A 620 17.74 -6.57 -10.00
CA PRO A 620 18.03 -7.92 -9.53
C PRO A 620 16.92 -8.46 -8.62
N VAL A 621 16.63 -9.75 -8.76
CA VAL A 621 15.72 -10.53 -7.92
C VAL A 621 16.55 -11.64 -7.26
N GLY A 622 16.32 -11.88 -5.97
CA GLY A 622 17.00 -12.92 -5.20
C GLY A 622 16.54 -14.33 -5.60
N PRO A 623 17.19 -15.37 -5.06
CA PRO A 623 16.78 -16.74 -5.32
C PRO A 623 15.59 -17.14 -4.45
N ASP A 624 14.81 -18.13 -4.90
CA ASP A 624 13.81 -18.79 -4.07
C ASP A 624 14.52 -19.59 -2.97
N ILE A 625 14.21 -19.27 -1.71
CA ILE A 625 14.80 -19.93 -0.54
C ILE A 625 13.69 -20.59 0.26
N PRO A 626 13.41 -21.88 -0.03
CA PRO A 626 12.50 -22.67 0.79
C PRO A 626 12.91 -22.65 2.27
N LEU A 627 11.95 -22.77 3.18
CA LEU A 627 12.23 -22.68 4.62
C LEU A 627 13.28 -23.72 5.05
N GLY A 628 13.26 -24.92 4.45
CA GLY A 628 14.24 -25.98 4.73
C GLY A 628 15.69 -25.64 4.33
N GLN A 629 15.90 -24.61 3.51
CA GLN A 629 17.22 -24.10 3.10
C GLN A 629 17.58 -22.77 3.80
N SER A 630 16.59 -22.12 4.41
CA SER A 630 16.76 -20.89 5.17
C SER A 630 17.58 -21.13 6.44
N ARG A 631 18.55 -20.26 6.71
CA ARG A 631 19.27 -20.20 7.99
C ARG A 631 18.70 -19.12 8.89
N TRP A 632 18.33 -17.98 8.29
CA TRP A 632 17.82 -16.82 8.99
C TRP A 632 16.48 -16.39 8.43
N ILE A 633 15.65 -15.84 9.32
CA ILE A 633 14.49 -15.04 8.96
C ILE A 633 14.66 -13.64 9.52
N CYS A 634 14.38 -12.65 8.69
CA CYS A 634 14.58 -11.24 8.98
C CYS A 634 13.23 -10.53 9.05
N TYR A 635 13.12 -9.55 9.94
CA TYR A 635 11.93 -8.73 10.13
C TYR A 635 12.35 -7.27 10.23
N VAL A 636 12.06 -6.50 9.19
CA VAL A 636 12.38 -5.08 9.10
C VAL A 636 11.14 -4.26 9.45
N ILE A 637 11.32 -3.21 10.24
CA ILE A 637 10.25 -2.29 10.63
C ILE A 637 10.67 -0.88 10.26
N GLY A 638 9.75 -0.13 9.67
CA GLY A 638 9.92 1.26 9.26
C GLY A 638 8.63 2.04 9.43
N GLY A 639 8.54 3.24 8.86
CA GLY A 639 7.33 4.07 8.91
C GLY A 639 7.47 5.33 9.77
N VAL A 640 6.33 6.01 9.94
CA VAL A 640 6.27 7.38 10.46
C VAL A 640 6.19 7.38 11.99
N GLY A 641 7.18 8.01 12.63
CA GLY A 641 7.24 8.20 14.08
C GLY A 641 7.75 6.99 14.92
N GLY A 642 8.62 7.28 15.90
CA GLY A 642 9.09 6.43 17.01
C GLY A 642 10.31 7.01 17.78
N GLY A 643 10.25 7.09 19.11
CA GLY A 643 11.44 7.30 19.96
C GLY A 643 12.23 6.02 20.20
#